data_AF-H3AL40-F1
#
_entry.id   AF-H3AL40-F1
#
_cell.length_a   1.000
_cell.length_b   1.000
_cell.length_c   1.000
_cell.angle_alpha   90.00
_cell.angle_beta   90.00
_cell.angle_gamma   90.00
#
_symmetry.space_group_name_H-M   'P 1'
#
loop_
_entity.id
_entity.type
_entity.pdbx_description
1 polymer ?
#
loop_
_entity_poly.entity_id
_entity_poly.type
_entity_poly.pdbx_seq_one_letter_code
_entity_poly.pdbx_strand_id
1 'polypeptide(L)'
;CTMMNWLLWTFFLVLFQRDMTEGCPTGCHCQPETTVFCMNRKSHTVPKSLSHTIKNLYLFENGITALNEDDFSNLQELQLLDLSQNKIVSLQDNIFQPLTALCNLDLSSNQIRAITNETFYGLHLLERLYLHNNKIESIHPAAFDILENLLELKLQNNQLHAIPALDLPRLLLLDISGNKIPVIESEMFHAVNIESLNIAGLGLRNLDEELFQSLSNLHELDISDNQLTNVPAILQRLHGLTKLNLTGNAQISQLQVEDFQSLQNLQELDISNINLNTVPEEFFSLFPKLHTLTAAGNPFNCVCQLDWFVQWIRLSKVVLKRSEETRCHFPPINAGKLLENLEYKDFGCPTTTTTTTTTISTTTLEPLPVVTTRKQSATERVTSPPIHKSPPKKVSSTILPSTALKQLTSPGVHLCPSNICLNGGTCQLDTFGHLECLCPAGYFGSYCEIQEYTTKPPPLTIKIIQNNKIHVRKVTGTSVTVDLQSYMSTRPQLKGIRLTYRNLSSHDKRPYLLSLPPSLTDYTVRGLRLNSTYYICLGPLGERNFEDESCTEVQTSLSAPEHTAPVTQTKDNNLPLMIIPSLAVVLLVVVAVAVGMYYYRHKRSKDQSKPGIDQSNLELEGVKTCLENGDLTNHDHKSLENTASQGSLECEVPLMQQHCPSNNNTTVLKPSYF
;
A
#
# COMPACT_ATOMS: atom_id res chain seq x y z
N CYS A 1 25.15 -69.70 -41.81
CA CYS A 1 25.67 -68.39 -41.33
C CYS A 1 24.58 -67.31 -41.18
N THR A 2 23.32 -67.65 -40.89
CA THR A 2 22.20 -66.67 -40.90
C THR A 2 21.76 -66.21 -39.50
N MET A 3 21.83 -67.06 -38.48
CA MET A 3 21.38 -66.72 -37.11
C MET A 3 22.33 -65.78 -36.34
N MET A 4 23.65 -65.90 -36.53
CA MET A 4 24.63 -65.05 -35.83
C MET A 4 24.47 -63.56 -36.17
N ASN A 5 24.10 -63.26 -37.42
CA ASN A 5 23.97 -61.89 -37.91
C ASN A 5 22.75 -61.18 -37.32
N TRP A 6 21.67 -61.91 -37.03
CA TRP A 6 20.49 -61.38 -36.35
C TRP A 6 20.78 -61.04 -34.89
N LEU A 7 21.53 -61.88 -34.16
CA LEU A 7 21.94 -61.58 -32.78
C LEU A 7 22.91 -60.40 -32.70
N LEU A 8 23.81 -60.25 -33.67
CA LEU A 8 24.65 -59.05 -33.77
C LEU A 8 23.84 -57.79 -34.10
N TRP A 9 22.83 -57.88 -34.98
CA TRP A 9 21.93 -56.76 -35.26
C TRP A 9 21.04 -56.37 -34.07
N THR A 10 20.48 -57.34 -33.33
CA THR A 10 19.70 -57.01 -32.12
C THR A 10 20.58 -56.48 -31.00
N PHE A 11 21.81 -56.97 -30.84
CA PHE A 11 22.77 -56.41 -29.88
C PHE A 11 23.19 -54.98 -30.27
N PHE A 12 23.41 -54.71 -31.56
CA PHE A 12 23.63 -53.34 -32.05
C PHE A 12 22.41 -52.43 -31.84
N LEU A 13 21.18 -52.90 -32.10
CA LEU A 13 19.96 -52.11 -31.86
C LEU A 13 19.73 -51.83 -30.35
N VAL A 14 20.04 -52.78 -29.47
CA VAL A 14 19.96 -52.60 -28.01
C VAL A 14 21.06 -51.67 -27.47
N LEU A 15 22.20 -51.54 -28.16
CA LEU A 15 23.22 -50.53 -27.87
C LEU A 15 22.88 -49.16 -28.47
N PHE A 16 22.31 -49.09 -29.68
CA PHE A 16 21.83 -47.85 -30.30
C PHE A 16 20.54 -47.29 -29.69
N GLN A 17 19.91 -47.99 -28.75
CA GLN A 17 18.90 -47.44 -27.83
C GLN A 17 19.50 -46.98 -26.48
N ARG A 18 20.83 -46.80 -26.40
CA ARG A 18 21.54 -46.34 -25.20
C ARG A 18 22.51 -45.18 -25.46
N ASP A 19 22.16 -44.30 -26.40
CA ASP A 19 22.66 -42.93 -26.53
C ASP A 19 21.56 -42.11 -27.25
N MET A 20 21.07 -40.97 -26.77
CA MET A 20 21.30 -40.31 -25.48
C MET A 20 19.97 -39.83 -24.86
N THR A 21 19.85 -39.97 -23.54
CA THR A 21 18.88 -39.22 -22.74
C THR A 21 19.59 -38.54 -21.57
N GLU A 22 19.85 -37.24 -21.71
CA GLU A 22 20.06 -36.35 -20.55
C GLU A 22 18.72 -36.26 -19.80
N GLY A 23 18.44 -37.28 -18.99
CA GLY A 23 17.10 -37.54 -18.47
C GLY A 23 16.62 -36.47 -17.51
N CYS A 24 15.35 -36.08 -17.63
CA CYS A 24 14.69 -35.11 -16.75
C CYS A 24 14.99 -35.42 -15.26
N PRO A 25 15.56 -34.47 -14.49
CA PRO A 25 16.09 -34.78 -13.16
C PRO A 25 15.02 -35.28 -12.19
N THR A 26 15.40 -36.16 -11.25
CA THR A 26 14.45 -36.80 -10.34
C THR A 26 13.67 -35.77 -9.52
N GLY A 27 12.34 -35.87 -9.58
CA GLY A 27 11.41 -34.92 -8.95
C GLY A 27 11.10 -33.66 -9.77
N CYS A 28 11.63 -33.53 -10.99
CA CYS A 28 11.26 -32.49 -11.94
C CYS A 28 10.33 -33.03 -13.03
N HIS A 29 9.66 -32.11 -13.71
CA HIS A 29 8.78 -32.33 -14.87
C HIS A 29 9.27 -31.47 -16.04
N CYS A 30 9.63 -32.08 -17.16
CA CYS A 30 10.25 -31.41 -18.29
C CYS A 30 9.27 -31.37 -19.48
N GLN A 31 8.85 -30.16 -19.88
CA GLN A 31 7.82 -29.95 -20.92
C GLN A 31 7.85 -28.51 -21.47
N PRO A 32 8.22 -28.30 -22.76
CA PRO A 32 8.96 -29.19 -23.66
C PRO A 32 10.39 -29.45 -23.16
N GLU A 33 11.25 -30.07 -23.99
CA GLU A 33 12.67 -30.33 -23.67
C GLU A 33 13.44 -29.08 -23.19
N THR A 34 13.05 -27.89 -23.62
CA THR A 34 13.65 -26.60 -23.23
C THR A 34 13.16 -26.05 -21.88
N THR A 35 12.20 -26.68 -21.21
CA THR A 35 11.55 -26.11 -20.01
C THR A 35 11.42 -27.15 -18.89
N VAL A 36 11.98 -26.84 -17.73
CA VAL A 36 12.11 -27.76 -16.59
C VAL A 36 11.42 -27.17 -15.36
N PHE A 37 10.40 -27.85 -14.85
CA PHE A 37 9.69 -27.52 -13.62
C PHE A 37 10.10 -28.46 -12.48
N CYS A 38 10.83 -27.92 -11.51
CA CYS A 38 11.30 -28.62 -10.32
C CYS A 38 10.66 -27.96 -9.09
N MET A 39 9.52 -28.47 -8.62
CA MET A 39 8.76 -27.90 -7.49
C MET A 39 8.66 -28.88 -6.32
N ASN A 40 8.75 -28.39 -5.07
CA ASN A 40 8.53 -29.18 -3.85
C ASN A 40 9.31 -30.52 -3.80
N ARG A 41 10.54 -30.54 -4.32
CA ARG A 41 11.38 -31.75 -4.45
C ARG A 41 11.95 -32.25 -3.11
N LYS A 42 11.76 -31.50 -2.02
CA LYS A 42 12.36 -31.74 -0.69
C LYS A 42 13.89 -31.88 -0.77
N SER A 43 14.50 -31.16 -1.72
CA SER A 43 15.91 -31.24 -2.08
C SER A 43 16.55 -29.87 -1.89
N HIS A 44 17.59 -29.80 -1.06
CA HIS A 44 18.26 -28.55 -0.69
C HIS A 44 19.29 -28.05 -1.70
N THR A 45 19.36 -28.66 -2.89
CA THR A 45 20.30 -28.33 -3.97
C THR A 45 19.62 -28.26 -5.33
N VAL A 46 20.25 -27.56 -6.27
CA VAL A 46 19.92 -27.61 -7.70
C VAL A 46 20.00 -29.08 -8.20
N PRO A 47 19.11 -29.52 -9.11
CA PRO A 47 19.21 -30.84 -9.73
C PRO A 47 20.44 -30.94 -10.63
N LYS A 48 21.19 -32.04 -10.51
CA LYS A 48 22.26 -32.41 -11.45
C LYS A 48 21.66 -33.05 -12.71
N SER A 49 22.44 -33.08 -13.78
CA SER A 49 22.05 -33.59 -15.11
C SER A 49 20.90 -32.82 -15.78
N LEU A 50 20.91 -31.49 -15.65
CA LEU A 50 20.14 -30.61 -16.52
C LEU A 50 20.80 -30.56 -17.92
N SER A 51 19.99 -30.61 -18.98
CA SER A 51 20.52 -30.51 -20.35
C SER A 51 20.95 -29.08 -20.68
N HIS A 52 21.95 -28.95 -21.55
CA HIS A 52 22.52 -27.68 -22.00
C HIS A 52 21.58 -26.84 -22.89
N THR A 53 20.52 -27.45 -23.43
CA THR A 53 19.54 -26.81 -24.34
C THR A 53 18.35 -26.15 -23.62
N ILE A 54 18.30 -26.20 -22.28
CA ILE A 54 17.17 -25.64 -21.52
C ILE A 54 17.18 -24.11 -21.53
N LYS A 55 15.97 -23.54 -21.62
CA LYS A 55 15.71 -22.10 -21.70
C LYS A 55 14.95 -21.58 -20.49
N ASN A 56 14.11 -22.40 -19.87
CA ASN A 56 13.36 -22.03 -18.67
C ASN A 56 13.58 -23.08 -17.56
N LEU A 57 14.04 -22.64 -16.39
CA LEU A 57 14.31 -23.50 -15.23
C LEU A 57 13.60 -22.94 -14.00
N TYR A 58 12.56 -23.63 -13.56
CA TYR A 58 11.78 -23.28 -12.37
C TYR A 58 12.19 -24.20 -11.21
N LEU A 59 12.75 -23.61 -10.17
CA LEU A 59 13.31 -24.26 -8.98
C LEU A 59 12.69 -23.74 -7.67
N PHE A 60 11.52 -23.12 -7.74
CA PHE A 60 10.86 -22.55 -6.57
C PHE A 60 10.31 -23.60 -5.57
N GLU A 61 10.08 -23.15 -4.32
CA GLU A 61 9.52 -23.95 -3.22
C GLU A 61 10.26 -25.28 -2.91
N ASN A 62 11.56 -25.40 -3.25
CA ASN A 62 12.36 -26.59 -2.95
C ASN A 62 13.04 -26.54 -1.57
N GLY A 63 13.26 -25.33 -1.04
CA GLY A 63 14.03 -25.11 0.17
C GLY A 63 15.54 -25.20 -0.03
N ILE A 64 16.04 -24.87 -1.22
CA ILE A 64 17.48 -24.77 -1.55
C ILE A 64 18.14 -23.77 -0.61
N THR A 65 19.29 -24.12 -0.01
CA THR A 65 19.96 -23.29 1.01
C THR A 65 21.22 -22.58 0.52
N ALA A 66 21.86 -23.12 -0.52
CA ALA A 66 23.06 -22.60 -1.15
C ALA A 66 23.08 -23.03 -2.62
N LEU A 67 23.87 -22.33 -3.43
CA LEU A 67 24.19 -22.64 -4.82
C LEU A 67 25.69 -22.96 -4.89
N ASN A 68 26.09 -23.83 -5.82
CA ASN A 68 27.49 -24.22 -6.05
C ASN A 68 27.95 -23.74 -7.43
N GLU A 69 29.24 -23.45 -7.60
CA GLU A 69 29.86 -23.02 -8.87
C GLU A 69 29.46 -23.91 -10.08
N ASP A 70 29.36 -25.22 -9.88
CA ASP A 70 28.98 -26.22 -10.90
C ASP A 70 27.47 -26.24 -11.26
N ASP A 71 26.59 -25.59 -10.48
CA ASP A 71 25.13 -25.76 -10.61
C ASP A 71 24.56 -25.19 -11.93
N PHE A 72 25.30 -24.28 -12.59
CA PHE A 72 24.84 -23.53 -13.78
C PHE A 72 25.78 -23.61 -14.99
N SER A 73 26.96 -24.22 -14.88
CA SER A 73 28.10 -24.03 -15.82
C SER A 73 27.82 -24.38 -17.28
N ASN A 74 26.86 -25.27 -17.55
CA ASN A 74 26.52 -25.75 -18.89
C ASN A 74 25.23 -25.12 -19.46
N LEU A 75 24.59 -24.20 -18.75
CA LEU A 75 23.23 -23.71 -19.06
C LEU A 75 23.25 -22.38 -19.84
N GLN A 76 24.10 -22.29 -20.87
CA GLN A 76 24.36 -21.04 -21.61
C GLN A 76 23.14 -20.55 -22.41
N GLU A 77 22.22 -21.43 -22.81
CA GLU A 77 20.96 -21.07 -23.48
C GLU A 77 19.82 -20.67 -22.51
N LEU A 78 20.06 -20.66 -21.19
CA LEU A 78 19.02 -20.38 -20.20
C LEU A 78 18.57 -18.91 -20.26
N GLN A 79 17.28 -18.70 -20.50
CA GLN A 79 16.63 -17.38 -20.64
C GLN A 79 15.83 -16.97 -19.40
N LEU A 80 15.33 -17.95 -18.63
CA LEU A 80 14.59 -17.76 -17.38
C LEU A 80 15.08 -18.71 -16.30
N LEU A 81 15.43 -18.15 -15.14
CA LEU A 81 15.76 -18.88 -13.91
C LEU A 81 14.89 -18.37 -12.75
N ASP A 82 14.07 -19.25 -12.19
CA ASP A 82 13.26 -18.97 -11.01
C ASP A 82 13.76 -19.82 -9.83
N LEU A 83 14.40 -19.15 -8.87
CA LEU A 83 14.88 -19.70 -7.59
C LEU A 83 14.06 -19.16 -6.41
N SER A 84 12.86 -18.63 -6.65
CA SER A 84 12.03 -17.99 -5.63
C SER A 84 11.60 -18.94 -4.50
N GLN A 85 11.19 -18.38 -3.36
CA GLN A 85 10.58 -19.14 -2.25
C GLN A 85 11.46 -20.29 -1.72
N ASN A 86 12.78 -20.14 -1.84
CA ASN A 86 13.78 -21.06 -1.31
C ASN A 86 14.33 -20.54 0.03
N LYS A 87 15.53 -20.99 0.42
CA LYS A 87 16.17 -20.64 1.70
C LYS A 87 17.61 -20.13 1.51
N ILE A 88 17.95 -19.65 0.31
CA ILE A 88 19.28 -19.19 -0.07
C ILE A 88 19.67 -18.01 0.83
N VAL A 89 20.78 -18.13 1.57
CA VAL A 89 21.25 -17.12 2.55
C VAL A 89 22.32 -16.19 1.95
N SER A 90 23.10 -16.71 1.01
CA SER A 90 24.20 -16.02 0.34
C SER A 90 24.32 -16.54 -1.09
N LEU A 91 24.64 -15.63 -2.01
CA LEU A 91 25.09 -15.96 -3.36
C LEU A 91 26.62 -15.99 -3.37
N GLN A 92 27.21 -16.80 -4.25
CA GLN A 92 28.65 -16.80 -4.50
C GLN A 92 28.98 -15.83 -5.64
N ASP A 93 30.18 -15.28 -5.61
CA ASP A 93 30.67 -14.38 -6.66
C ASP A 93 30.73 -15.12 -8.01
N ASN A 94 30.23 -14.50 -9.09
CA ASN A 94 30.13 -15.07 -10.43
C ASN A 94 29.20 -16.30 -10.59
N ILE A 95 28.38 -16.65 -9.59
CA ILE A 95 27.50 -17.85 -9.62
C ILE A 95 26.58 -17.94 -10.85
N PHE A 96 26.19 -16.80 -11.43
CA PHE A 96 25.34 -16.73 -12.63
C PHE A 96 26.12 -16.40 -13.93
N GLN A 97 27.44 -16.24 -13.87
CA GLN A 97 28.28 -15.90 -15.03
C GLN A 97 28.13 -16.85 -16.25
N PRO A 98 27.87 -18.16 -16.10
CA PRO A 98 27.60 -19.04 -17.24
C PRO A 98 26.31 -18.74 -18.01
N LEU A 99 25.35 -18.01 -17.40
CA LEU A 99 23.98 -17.84 -17.90
C LEU A 99 23.89 -16.64 -18.87
N THR A 100 24.71 -16.63 -19.92
CA THR A 100 24.89 -15.48 -20.82
C THR A 100 23.64 -15.11 -21.65
N ALA A 101 22.66 -16.00 -21.77
CA ALA A 101 21.38 -15.77 -22.45
C ALA A 101 20.23 -15.33 -21.50
N LEU A 102 20.49 -15.11 -20.21
CA LEU A 102 19.44 -14.94 -19.20
C LEU A 102 18.74 -13.57 -19.29
N CYS A 103 17.44 -13.59 -19.57
CA CYS A 103 16.58 -12.41 -19.64
C CYS A 103 15.76 -12.18 -18.34
N ASN A 104 15.53 -13.23 -17.54
CA ASN A 104 14.72 -13.15 -16.31
C ASN A 104 15.33 -13.98 -15.17
N LEU A 105 15.53 -13.34 -14.01
CA LEU A 105 16.06 -13.97 -12.80
C LEU A 105 15.17 -13.65 -11.58
N ASP A 106 14.49 -14.66 -11.05
CA ASP A 106 13.74 -14.56 -9.79
C ASP A 106 14.52 -15.21 -8.64
N LEU A 107 14.87 -14.40 -7.66
CA LEU A 107 15.54 -14.78 -6.40
C LEU A 107 14.68 -14.37 -5.18
N SER A 108 13.42 -14.00 -5.40
CA SER A 108 12.53 -13.44 -4.38
C SER A 108 12.20 -14.43 -3.28
N SER A 109 11.78 -13.91 -2.13
CA SER A 109 11.28 -14.71 -0.99
C SER A 109 12.30 -15.75 -0.48
N ASN A 110 13.58 -15.39 -0.54
CA ASN A 110 14.73 -16.15 -0.02
C ASN A 110 15.24 -15.51 1.29
N GLN A 111 16.51 -15.69 1.64
CA GLN A 111 17.13 -15.11 2.84
C GLN A 111 18.45 -14.37 2.53
N ILE A 112 18.64 -13.92 1.29
CA ILE A 112 19.85 -13.26 0.81
C ILE A 112 20.09 -11.97 1.61
N ARG A 113 21.32 -11.78 2.12
CA ARG A 113 21.67 -10.64 3.00
C ARG A 113 22.50 -9.53 2.36
N ALA A 114 23.22 -9.82 1.27
CA ALA A 114 24.04 -8.85 0.56
C ALA A 114 24.17 -9.23 -0.93
N ILE A 115 24.52 -8.24 -1.75
CA ILE A 115 24.83 -8.38 -3.18
C ILE A 115 26.22 -7.78 -3.44
N THR A 116 27.12 -8.54 -4.07
CA THR A 116 28.47 -8.13 -4.50
C THR A 116 28.46 -7.63 -5.95
N ASN A 117 29.53 -6.98 -6.40
CA ASN A 117 29.68 -6.60 -7.83
C ASN A 117 29.82 -7.83 -8.75
N GLU A 118 30.31 -8.96 -8.23
CA GLU A 118 30.44 -10.20 -8.95
C GLU A 118 29.13 -11.02 -8.99
N THR A 119 28.15 -10.72 -8.14
CA THR A 119 26.92 -11.54 -7.96
C THR A 119 26.15 -11.75 -9.27
N PHE A 120 26.02 -10.70 -10.10
CA PHE A 120 25.28 -10.75 -11.37
C PHE A 120 26.21 -10.71 -12.60
N TYR A 121 27.52 -10.86 -12.41
CA TYR A 121 28.51 -10.65 -13.46
C TYR A 121 28.27 -11.58 -14.67
N GLY A 122 28.28 -11.02 -15.89
CA GLY A 122 27.98 -11.73 -17.14
C GLY A 122 26.52 -11.67 -17.62
N LEU A 123 25.57 -11.23 -16.78
CA LEU A 123 24.13 -11.19 -17.10
C LEU A 123 23.71 -10.00 -17.98
N HIS A 124 24.43 -9.74 -19.08
CA HIS A 124 24.27 -8.55 -19.92
C HIS A 124 22.90 -8.45 -20.64
N LEU A 125 22.18 -9.55 -20.80
CA LEU A 125 20.86 -9.59 -21.45
C LEU A 125 19.67 -9.57 -20.47
N LEU A 126 19.93 -9.37 -19.17
CA LEU A 126 18.90 -9.43 -18.14
C LEU A 126 17.91 -8.26 -18.27
N GLU A 127 16.64 -8.58 -18.51
CA GLU A 127 15.53 -7.61 -18.57
C GLU A 127 14.83 -7.46 -17.21
N ARG A 128 14.77 -8.52 -16.40
CA ARG A 128 13.99 -8.58 -15.16
C ARG A 128 14.77 -9.24 -14.03
N LEU A 129 14.83 -8.56 -12.89
CA LEU A 129 15.53 -9.02 -11.68
C LEU A 129 14.65 -8.86 -10.44
N TYR A 130 14.21 -9.99 -9.86
CA TYR A 130 13.36 -10.00 -8.68
C TYR A 130 14.14 -10.47 -7.44
N LEU A 131 14.32 -9.55 -6.49
CA LEU A 131 15.08 -9.75 -5.24
C LEU A 131 14.21 -9.47 -4.00
N HIS A 132 12.92 -9.22 -4.18
CA HIS A 132 12.00 -8.83 -3.11
C HIS A 132 11.77 -9.91 -2.04
N ASN A 133 11.27 -9.52 -0.87
CA ASN A 133 11.03 -10.39 0.29
C ASN A 133 12.30 -11.16 0.76
N ASN A 134 13.49 -10.60 0.58
CA ASN A 134 14.75 -11.16 1.08
C ASN A 134 15.16 -10.49 2.41
N LYS A 135 16.45 -10.51 2.75
CA LYS A 135 17.01 -9.88 3.94
C LYS A 135 18.15 -8.92 3.58
N ILE A 136 18.15 -8.37 2.37
CA ILE A 136 19.30 -7.62 1.82
C ILE A 136 19.49 -6.34 2.64
N GLU A 137 20.64 -6.26 3.32
CA GLU A 137 21.07 -5.15 4.17
C GLU A 137 21.94 -4.16 3.37
N SER A 138 22.70 -4.65 2.38
CA SER A 138 23.58 -3.86 1.51
C SER A 138 23.67 -4.41 0.09
N ILE A 139 23.85 -3.51 -0.87
CA ILE A 139 24.16 -3.79 -2.27
C ILE A 139 25.45 -3.04 -2.59
N HIS A 140 26.43 -3.69 -3.21
CA HIS A 140 27.67 -3.03 -3.62
C HIS A 140 27.39 -1.95 -4.69
N PRO A 141 28.07 -0.78 -4.68
CA PRO A 141 27.84 0.29 -5.66
C PRO A 141 27.81 -0.20 -7.11
N ALA A 142 28.82 -0.97 -7.51
CA ALA A 142 28.97 -1.48 -8.87
C ALA A 142 28.17 -2.78 -9.19
N ALA A 143 27.11 -3.09 -8.45
CA ALA A 143 26.40 -4.38 -8.57
C ALA A 143 25.42 -4.48 -9.74
N PHE A 144 25.05 -3.35 -10.36
CA PHE A 144 24.06 -3.30 -11.43
C PHE A 144 24.59 -2.71 -12.74
N ASP A 145 25.80 -2.16 -12.75
CA ASP A 145 26.42 -1.38 -13.85
C ASP A 145 26.41 -2.10 -15.21
N ILE A 146 26.50 -3.44 -15.20
CA ILE A 146 26.54 -4.27 -16.42
C ILE A 146 25.15 -4.65 -16.95
N LEU A 147 24.08 -4.31 -16.24
CA LEU A 147 22.70 -4.70 -16.55
C LEU A 147 22.02 -3.66 -17.47
N GLU A 148 22.72 -3.25 -18.54
CA GLU A 148 22.30 -2.20 -19.48
C GLU A 148 20.91 -2.42 -20.12
N ASN A 149 20.43 -3.66 -20.14
CA ASN A 149 19.15 -4.06 -20.71
C ASN A 149 18.01 -4.18 -19.68
N LEU A 150 18.26 -3.91 -18.39
CA LEU A 150 17.27 -4.10 -17.32
C LEU A 150 16.08 -3.15 -17.46
N LEU A 151 14.88 -3.72 -17.51
CA LEU A 151 13.60 -3.03 -17.63
C LEU A 151 12.86 -2.98 -16.28
N GLU A 152 13.05 -3.99 -15.43
CA GLU A 152 12.28 -4.20 -14.20
C GLU A 152 13.17 -4.67 -13.04
N LEU A 153 13.21 -3.89 -11.96
CA LEU A 153 13.96 -4.19 -10.74
C LEU A 153 13.03 -4.16 -9.52
N LYS A 154 12.93 -5.30 -8.82
CA LYS A 154 12.07 -5.47 -7.63
C LYS A 154 12.89 -5.83 -6.39
N LEU A 155 13.03 -4.87 -5.49
CA LEU A 155 13.84 -4.92 -4.26
C LEU A 155 12.99 -4.78 -2.98
N GLN A 156 11.67 -4.77 -3.09
CA GLN A 156 10.77 -4.48 -1.97
C GLN A 156 10.81 -5.50 -0.82
N ASN A 157 10.44 -5.06 0.38
CA ASN A 157 10.48 -5.86 1.62
C ASN A 157 11.86 -6.47 1.89
N ASN A 158 12.91 -5.67 1.75
CA ASN A 158 14.28 -6.00 2.17
C ASN A 158 14.66 -5.18 3.42
N GLN A 159 15.96 -5.03 3.70
CA GLN A 159 16.46 -4.28 4.85
C GLN A 159 17.39 -3.13 4.45
N LEU A 160 17.27 -2.66 3.20
CA LEU A 160 18.13 -1.64 2.63
C LEU A 160 17.98 -0.31 3.37
N HIS A 161 19.11 0.31 3.69
CA HIS A 161 19.18 1.67 4.24
C HIS A 161 19.53 2.73 3.19
N ALA A 162 20.06 2.30 2.05
CA ALA A 162 20.27 3.07 0.82
C ALA A 162 20.25 2.09 -0.36
N ILE A 163 20.16 2.62 -1.58
CA ILE A 163 20.45 1.91 -2.84
C ILE A 163 21.72 2.51 -3.47
N PRO A 164 22.45 1.75 -4.31
CA PRO A 164 23.49 2.34 -5.15
C PRO A 164 22.88 3.29 -6.19
N ALA A 165 23.72 4.13 -6.80
CA ALA A 165 23.29 4.97 -7.93
C ALA A 165 22.89 4.07 -9.11
N LEU A 166 21.65 4.19 -9.57
CA LEU A 166 21.11 3.35 -10.65
C LEU A 166 21.32 4.00 -12.02
N ASP A 167 22.47 3.71 -12.64
CA ASP A 167 22.72 4.01 -14.06
C ASP A 167 22.16 2.90 -14.95
N LEU A 168 20.82 2.80 -14.97
CA LEU A 168 20.07 1.77 -15.68
C LEU A 168 19.22 2.44 -16.77
N PRO A 169 19.76 2.68 -17.97
CA PRO A 169 19.17 3.57 -18.97
C PRO A 169 17.86 3.07 -19.60
N ARG A 170 17.49 1.81 -19.37
CA ARG A 170 16.22 1.22 -19.85
C ARG A 170 15.24 0.86 -18.75
N LEU A 171 15.52 1.20 -17.49
CA LEU A 171 14.66 0.82 -16.37
C LEU A 171 13.32 1.54 -16.46
N LEU A 172 12.24 0.77 -16.59
CA LEU A 172 10.86 1.25 -16.69
C LEU A 172 10.12 1.11 -15.34
N LEU A 173 10.40 0.04 -14.60
CA LEU A 173 9.77 -0.23 -13.30
C LEU A 173 10.83 -0.42 -12.21
N LEU A 174 10.70 0.37 -11.15
CA LEU A 174 11.46 0.19 -9.90
C LEU A 174 10.51 0.06 -8.71
N ASP A 175 10.65 -1.03 -7.96
CA ASP A 175 10.02 -1.19 -6.65
C ASP A 175 11.08 -1.37 -5.56
N ILE A 176 11.19 -0.39 -4.65
CA ILE A 176 12.06 -0.43 -3.47
C ILE A 176 11.24 -0.38 -2.17
N SER A 177 9.92 -0.53 -2.22
CA SER A 177 9.01 -0.34 -1.08
C SER A 177 9.30 -1.24 0.13
N GLY A 178 8.88 -0.83 1.33
CA GLY A 178 9.05 -1.60 2.56
C GLY A 178 10.51 -1.77 3.03
N ASN A 179 11.47 -1.04 2.44
CA ASN A 179 12.84 -0.90 2.93
C ASN A 179 12.95 0.24 3.97
N LYS A 180 14.16 0.59 4.41
CA LYS A 180 14.44 1.54 5.50
C LYS A 180 15.28 2.74 5.01
N ILE A 181 14.93 3.26 3.84
CA ILE A 181 15.65 4.32 3.10
C ILE A 181 15.05 5.68 3.51
N PRO A 182 15.70 6.47 4.39
CA PRO A 182 15.06 7.62 5.04
C PRO A 182 15.03 8.90 4.18
N VAL A 183 15.91 8.96 3.17
CA VAL A 183 16.08 10.06 2.22
C VAL A 183 16.34 9.44 0.86
N ILE A 184 15.83 10.07 -0.20
CA ILE A 184 16.05 9.71 -1.58
C ILE A 184 16.52 10.98 -2.29
N GLU A 185 17.68 10.92 -2.94
CA GLU A 185 18.37 12.06 -3.55
C GLU A 185 18.54 11.85 -5.06
N SER A 186 18.69 12.94 -5.82
CA SER A 186 18.79 12.90 -7.30
C SER A 186 19.95 12.04 -7.82
N GLU A 187 21.11 12.09 -7.16
CA GLU A 187 22.32 11.27 -7.45
C GLU A 187 22.08 9.74 -7.34
N MET A 188 20.96 9.30 -6.75
CA MET A 188 20.63 7.87 -6.63
C MET A 188 20.00 7.31 -7.91
N PHE A 189 19.53 8.15 -8.83
CA PHE A 189 18.78 7.74 -10.02
C PHE A 189 19.20 8.49 -11.29
N HIS A 190 20.00 7.81 -12.12
CA HIS A 190 20.25 8.25 -13.51
C HIS A 190 19.28 7.59 -14.52
N ALA A 191 18.30 6.82 -14.03
CA ALA A 191 17.25 6.16 -14.82
C ALA A 191 16.12 7.14 -15.24
N VAL A 192 16.38 7.93 -16.28
CA VAL A 192 15.45 8.96 -16.83
C VAL A 192 14.14 8.38 -17.40
N ASN A 193 14.07 7.06 -17.62
CA ASN A 193 12.98 6.38 -18.34
C ASN A 193 11.99 5.62 -17.45
N ILE A 194 12.02 5.81 -16.11
CA ILE A 194 11.08 5.12 -15.20
C ILE A 194 9.64 5.57 -15.48
N GLU A 195 8.78 4.60 -15.77
CA GLU A 195 7.33 4.74 -15.98
C GLU A 195 6.54 4.38 -14.71
N SER A 196 7.03 3.47 -13.87
CA SER A 196 6.37 3.03 -12.64
C SER A 196 7.37 2.99 -11.47
N LEU A 197 7.10 3.80 -10.43
CA LEU A 197 7.95 3.95 -9.25
C LEU A 197 7.18 3.66 -7.97
N ASN A 198 7.59 2.61 -7.24
CA ASN A 198 7.06 2.28 -5.91
C ASN A 198 8.11 2.53 -4.82
N ILE A 199 7.83 3.54 -3.99
CA ILE A 199 8.63 3.95 -2.82
C ILE A 199 7.78 3.98 -1.53
N ALA A 200 6.76 3.12 -1.47
CA ALA A 200 5.88 2.99 -0.33
C ALA A 200 6.61 2.47 0.93
N GLY A 201 6.16 2.89 2.12
CA GLY A 201 6.59 2.34 3.41
C GLY A 201 8.04 2.64 3.84
N LEU A 202 8.76 3.50 3.13
CA LEU A 202 10.17 3.85 3.41
C LEU A 202 10.35 4.79 4.61
N GLY A 203 9.31 5.55 4.96
CA GLY A 203 9.31 6.51 6.06
C GLY A 203 9.62 7.96 5.65
N LEU A 204 9.56 8.27 4.35
CA LEU A 204 9.86 9.58 3.76
C LEU A 204 8.95 10.69 4.32
N ARG A 205 9.51 11.87 4.60
CA ARG A 205 8.77 13.05 5.12
C ARG A 205 8.48 14.11 4.06
N ASN A 206 9.25 14.07 3.00
CA ASN A 206 9.22 14.88 1.79
C ASN A 206 9.71 14.01 0.64
N LEU A 207 9.45 14.44 -0.59
CA LEU A 207 10.14 13.93 -1.78
C LEU A 207 11.18 14.98 -2.19
N ASP A 208 12.25 14.55 -2.87
CA ASP A 208 13.19 15.47 -3.48
C ASP A 208 12.60 16.12 -4.76
N GLU A 209 12.83 17.41 -4.96
CA GLU A 209 12.28 18.14 -6.10
C GLU A 209 13.14 17.98 -7.37
N GLU A 210 14.45 17.77 -7.26
CA GLU A 210 15.34 17.63 -8.43
C GLU A 210 15.19 16.25 -9.09
N LEU A 211 15.10 15.19 -8.30
CA LEU A 211 14.80 13.85 -8.75
C LEU A 211 13.50 13.79 -9.58
N PHE A 212 12.38 14.20 -8.99
CA PHE A 212 11.08 14.07 -9.66
C PHE A 212 10.89 15.08 -10.82
N GLN A 213 11.82 16.03 -11.01
CA GLN A 213 11.93 16.81 -12.26
C GLN A 213 12.55 16.00 -13.42
N SER A 214 13.40 15.00 -13.16
CA SER A 214 13.98 14.15 -14.22
C SER A 214 13.03 13.05 -14.69
N LEU A 215 12.17 12.55 -13.78
CA LEU A 215 11.18 11.47 -14.00
C LEU A 215 9.95 11.91 -14.82
N SER A 216 10.20 12.56 -15.96
CA SER A 216 9.15 13.12 -16.83
C SER A 216 8.26 12.08 -17.53
N ASN A 217 8.70 10.82 -17.58
CA ASN A 217 7.98 9.67 -18.17
C ASN A 217 7.08 8.92 -17.17
N LEU A 218 6.95 9.40 -15.92
CA LEU A 218 6.29 8.65 -14.85
C LEU A 218 4.77 8.58 -15.02
N HIS A 219 4.25 7.36 -15.18
CA HIS A 219 2.83 7.03 -15.35
C HIS A 219 2.19 6.45 -14.08
N GLU A 220 2.97 5.82 -13.19
CA GLU A 220 2.50 5.26 -11.92
C GLU A 220 3.44 5.65 -10.78
N LEU A 221 2.87 6.14 -9.67
CA LEU A 221 3.62 6.54 -8.48
C LEU A 221 2.93 6.05 -7.21
N ASP A 222 3.63 5.20 -6.46
CA ASP A 222 3.22 4.79 -5.11
C ASP A 222 4.15 5.38 -4.06
N ILE A 223 3.57 6.25 -3.22
CA ILE A 223 4.22 6.93 -2.09
C ILE A 223 3.50 6.64 -0.77
N SER A 224 2.73 5.54 -0.70
CA SER A 224 1.93 5.16 0.45
C SER A 224 2.73 4.74 1.70
N ASP A 225 2.06 4.72 2.85
CA ASP A 225 2.57 4.39 4.19
C ASP A 225 3.90 5.07 4.58
N ASN A 226 4.15 6.26 4.01
CA ASN A 226 5.23 7.17 4.37
C ASN A 226 4.82 8.17 5.48
N GLN A 227 5.70 9.11 5.80
CA GLN A 227 5.52 10.17 6.81
C GLN A 227 5.29 11.55 6.17
N LEU A 228 4.68 11.62 4.98
CA LEU A 228 4.46 12.88 4.28
C LEU A 228 3.49 13.77 5.07
N THR A 229 3.89 15.02 5.30
CA THR A 229 3.13 16.00 6.10
C THR A 229 2.14 16.84 5.28
N ASN A 230 2.39 16.94 3.98
CA ASN A 230 1.56 17.65 2.99
C ASN A 230 1.62 16.83 1.69
N VAL A 231 0.76 17.14 0.72
CA VAL A 231 0.91 16.60 -0.64
C VAL A 231 2.20 17.18 -1.25
N PRO A 232 3.06 16.39 -1.92
CA PRO A 232 4.28 16.92 -2.53
C PRO A 232 3.95 17.84 -3.71
N ALA A 233 4.35 19.11 -3.64
CA ALA A 233 4.11 20.10 -4.71
C ALA A 233 4.72 19.68 -6.07
N ILE A 234 5.72 18.78 -6.07
CA ILE A 234 6.31 18.23 -7.28
C ILE A 234 5.34 17.38 -8.11
N LEU A 235 4.24 16.87 -7.54
CA LEU A 235 3.15 16.23 -8.30
C LEU A 235 2.59 17.16 -9.38
N GLN A 236 2.63 18.48 -9.18
CA GLN A 236 2.23 19.48 -10.17
C GLN A 236 3.03 19.41 -11.48
N ARG A 237 4.18 18.70 -11.54
CA ARG A 237 5.00 18.48 -12.74
C ARG A 237 4.76 17.14 -13.43
N LEU A 238 4.14 16.16 -12.75
CA LEU A 238 4.01 14.79 -13.23
C LEU A 238 2.81 14.63 -14.19
N HIS A 239 2.83 15.37 -15.30
CA HIS A 239 1.73 15.46 -16.25
C HIS A 239 1.34 14.12 -16.90
N GLY A 240 2.26 13.15 -16.96
CA GLY A 240 2.01 11.80 -17.46
C GLY A 240 1.22 10.90 -16.50
N LEU A 241 1.09 11.27 -15.23
CA LEU A 241 0.66 10.36 -14.18
C LEU A 241 -0.78 9.86 -14.38
N THR A 242 -0.93 8.53 -14.37
CA THR A 242 -2.18 7.79 -14.54
C THR A 242 -2.64 7.13 -13.24
N LYS A 243 -1.70 6.73 -12.36
CA LYS A 243 -2.00 6.15 -11.04
C LYS A 243 -1.20 6.84 -9.95
N LEU A 244 -1.89 7.23 -8.88
CA LEU A 244 -1.28 7.83 -7.68
C LEU A 244 -1.81 7.15 -6.42
N ASN A 245 -0.92 6.59 -5.60
CA ASN A 245 -1.25 6.08 -4.28
C ASN A 245 -0.60 6.95 -3.18
N LEU A 246 -1.44 7.67 -2.44
CA LEU A 246 -1.07 8.50 -1.28
C LEU A 246 -1.32 7.80 0.07
N THR A 247 -1.84 6.57 0.06
CA THR A 247 -2.44 5.89 1.24
C THR A 247 -1.60 6.00 2.51
N GLY A 248 -2.22 6.15 3.68
CA GLY A 248 -1.57 5.94 4.97
C GLY A 248 -0.62 7.05 5.44
N ASN A 249 -0.35 8.06 4.62
CA ASN A 249 0.34 9.31 4.97
C ASN A 249 -0.51 10.19 5.92
N ALA A 250 -0.77 9.68 7.12
CA ALA A 250 -1.76 10.21 8.07
C ALA A 250 -1.39 11.57 8.73
N GLN A 251 -0.31 12.23 8.30
CA GLN A 251 0.01 13.62 8.68
C GLN A 251 -0.53 14.64 7.67
N ILE A 252 -0.81 14.23 6.43
CA ILE A 252 -1.77 14.94 5.57
C ILE A 252 -3.14 14.95 6.28
N SER A 253 -3.92 16.01 6.09
CA SER A 253 -5.29 16.15 6.62
C SER A 253 -6.22 17.01 5.75
N GLN A 254 -5.66 17.63 4.71
CA GLN A 254 -6.35 18.45 3.71
C GLN A 254 -5.68 18.23 2.35
N LEU A 255 -6.45 18.37 1.27
CA LEU A 255 -5.95 18.38 -0.10
C LEU A 255 -6.17 19.79 -0.66
N GLN A 256 -5.11 20.42 -1.16
CA GLN A 256 -5.22 21.65 -1.93
C GLN A 256 -5.52 21.29 -3.39
N VAL A 257 -6.19 22.17 -4.14
CA VAL A 257 -6.58 21.91 -5.54
C VAL A 257 -5.37 22.12 -6.46
N GLU A 258 -4.51 23.06 -6.08
CA GLU A 258 -3.27 23.46 -6.73
C GLU A 258 -2.29 22.30 -6.87
N ASP A 259 -2.12 21.48 -5.82
CA ASP A 259 -1.15 20.37 -5.78
C ASP A 259 -1.41 19.26 -6.82
N PHE A 260 -2.63 19.18 -7.34
CA PHE A 260 -3.06 18.17 -8.30
C PHE A 260 -3.47 18.76 -9.66
N GLN A 261 -3.38 20.09 -9.84
CA GLN A 261 -4.01 20.84 -10.93
C GLN A 261 -3.64 20.34 -12.35
N SER A 262 -2.49 19.69 -12.50
CA SER A 262 -1.96 19.25 -13.80
C SER A 262 -2.13 17.75 -14.09
N LEU A 263 -2.67 16.96 -13.16
CA LEU A 263 -2.80 15.50 -13.28
C LEU A 263 -4.00 15.06 -14.15
N GLN A 264 -4.19 15.68 -15.31
CA GLN A 264 -5.35 15.48 -16.19
C GLN A 264 -5.42 14.07 -16.81
N ASN A 265 -4.35 13.28 -16.69
CA ASN A 265 -4.26 11.89 -17.15
C ASN A 265 -4.63 10.85 -16.07
N LEU A 266 -4.89 11.28 -14.84
CA LEU A 266 -5.13 10.42 -13.69
C LEU A 266 -6.40 9.56 -13.88
N GLN A 267 -6.26 8.27 -13.61
CA GLN A 267 -7.20 7.19 -13.89
C GLN A 267 -7.53 6.40 -12.62
N GLU A 268 -6.52 6.14 -11.77
CA GLU A 268 -6.69 5.60 -10.42
C GLU A 268 -6.06 6.53 -9.38
N LEU A 269 -6.81 6.84 -8.32
CA LEU A 269 -6.35 7.62 -7.17
C LEU A 269 -6.69 6.90 -5.87
N ASP A 270 -5.70 6.68 -5.01
CA ASP A 270 -5.92 6.22 -3.65
C ASP A 270 -5.51 7.30 -2.63
N ILE A 271 -6.51 7.80 -1.89
CA ILE A 271 -6.38 8.77 -0.81
C ILE A 271 -6.83 8.18 0.54
N SER A 272 -6.70 6.87 0.72
CA SER A 272 -7.13 6.18 1.94
C SER A 272 -6.22 6.50 3.14
N ASN A 273 -6.80 6.61 4.34
CA ASN A 273 -6.06 6.83 5.59
C ASN A 273 -5.14 8.09 5.64
N ILE A 274 -5.40 9.11 4.82
CA ILE A 274 -4.67 10.41 4.86
C ILE A 274 -5.43 11.48 5.68
N ASN A 275 -6.07 11.03 6.76
CA ASN A 275 -6.69 11.84 7.82
C ASN A 275 -7.71 12.89 7.35
N LEU A 276 -8.34 12.71 6.18
CA LEU A 276 -9.27 13.70 5.60
C LEU A 276 -10.57 13.82 6.40
N ASN A 277 -10.92 15.03 6.83
CA ASN A 277 -12.26 15.33 7.32
C ASN A 277 -13.23 15.76 6.21
N THR A 278 -12.75 16.24 5.06
CA THR A 278 -13.57 16.61 3.89
C THR A 278 -12.74 16.56 2.61
N VAL A 279 -13.39 16.71 1.46
CA VAL A 279 -12.76 16.90 0.15
C VAL A 279 -13.27 18.25 -0.43
N PRO A 280 -12.44 19.03 -1.16
CA PRO A 280 -12.91 20.24 -1.85
C PRO A 280 -13.86 19.90 -3.02
N GLU A 281 -14.90 20.71 -3.23
CA GLU A 281 -15.95 20.46 -4.25
C GLU A 281 -15.41 20.39 -5.68
N GLU A 282 -14.45 21.24 -6.03
CA GLU A 282 -13.82 21.25 -7.35
C GLU A 282 -12.75 20.15 -7.54
N PHE A 283 -12.37 19.42 -6.49
CA PHE A 283 -11.18 18.54 -6.49
C PHE A 283 -11.20 17.49 -7.60
N PHE A 284 -12.30 16.75 -7.76
CA PHE A 284 -12.39 15.71 -8.80
C PHE A 284 -12.67 16.26 -10.22
N SER A 285 -12.91 17.57 -10.38
CA SER A 285 -13.02 18.18 -11.71
C SER A 285 -11.68 18.23 -12.45
N LEU A 286 -10.57 18.13 -11.71
CA LEU A 286 -9.20 18.07 -12.23
C LEU A 286 -8.89 16.77 -13.01
N PHE A 287 -9.65 15.70 -12.76
CA PHE A 287 -9.32 14.34 -13.21
C PHE A 287 -10.38 13.78 -14.18
N PRO A 288 -10.52 14.32 -15.40
CA PRO A 288 -11.58 13.94 -16.35
C PRO A 288 -11.47 12.49 -16.87
N LYS A 289 -10.37 11.79 -16.59
CA LYS A 289 -10.14 10.38 -16.93
C LYS A 289 -10.25 9.42 -15.73
N LEU A 290 -10.54 9.93 -14.53
CA LEU A 290 -10.60 9.12 -13.32
C LEU A 290 -11.74 8.09 -13.46
N HIS A 291 -11.40 6.81 -13.30
CA HIS A 291 -12.37 5.71 -13.30
C HIS A 291 -12.36 4.92 -11.98
N THR A 292 -11.34 5.13 -11.15
CA THR A 292 -11.19 4.46 -9.86
C THR A 292 -10.77 5.44 -8.78
N LEU A 293 -11.45 5.38 -7.63
CA LEU A 293 -11.08 6.10 -6.41
C LEU A 293 -11.09 5.13 -5.23
N THR A 294 -10.13 5.24 -4.32
CA THR A 294 -10.26 4.70 -2.96
C THR A 294 -10.14 5.85 -1.97
N ALA A 295 -11.00 5.88 -0.94
CA ALA A 295 -11.01 6.92 0.10
C ALA A 295 -11.19 6.35 1.51
N ALA A 296 -10.83 5.07 1.70
CA ALA A 296 -11.13 4.27 2.89
C ALA A 296 -10.45 4.81 4.16
N GLY A 297 -11.07 4.57 5.32
CA GLY A 297 -10.47 4.85 6.63
C GLY A 297 -10.29 6.33 7.01
N ASN A 298 -10.67 7.28 6.14
CA ASN A 298 -10.63 8.71 6.44
C ASN A 298 -11.73 9.13 7.44
N PRO A 299 -11.43 10.02 8.41
CA PRO A 299 -12.39 10.51 9.41
C PRO A 299 -13.35 11.57 8.86
N PHE A 300 -14.19 11.21 7.88
CA PHE A 300 -15.05 12.16 7.17
C PHE A 300 -16.12 12.84 8.05
N ASN A 301 -16.25 14.15 7.89
CA ASN A 301 -17.31 14.99 8.45
C ASN A 301 -18.50 15.03 7.48
N CYS A 302 -19.43 14.08 7.62
CA CYS A 302 -20.66 13.99 6.84
C CYS A 302 -21.72 15.00 7.31
N VAL A 303 -21.38 16.28 7.16
CA VAL A 303 -22.24 17.46 7.20
C VAL A 303 -22.42 18.00 5.77
N CYS A 304 -23.31 18.97 5.56
CA CYS A 304 -23.69 19.44 4.21
C CYS A 304 -22.52 19.79 3.28
N GLN A 305 -21.39 20.30 3.80
CA GLN A 305 -20.17 20.55 3.01
C GLN A 305 -19.57 19.32 2.30
N LEU A 306 -20.05 18.10 2.59
CA LEU A 306 -19.60 16.84 1.99
C LEU A 306 -20.73 16.10 1.23
N ASP A 307 -21.95 16.65 1.14
CA ASP A 307 -23.06 15.97 0.44
C ASP A 307 -22.76 15.76 -1.06
N TRP A 308 -22.14 16.78 -1.66
CA TRP A 308 -21.71 16.80 -3.06
C TRP A 308 -20.83 15.60 -3.42
N PHE A 309 -20.00 15.11 -2.50
CA PHE A 309 -19.05 14.01 -2.76
C PHE A 309 -19.79 12.69 -3.00
N VAL A 310 -20.83 12.41 -2.20
CA VAL A 310 -21.69 11.23 -2.40
C VAL A 310 -22.51 11.37 -3.69
N GLN A 311 -23.01 12.57 -3.98
CA GLN A 311 -23.70 12.83 -5.25
C GLN A 311 -22.77 12.65 -6.46
N TRP A 312 -21.51 13.12 -6.37
CA TRP A 312 -20.50 12.96 -7.41
C TRP A 312 -20.11 11.48 -7.61
N ILE A 313 -19.90 10.69 -6.54
CA ILE A 313 -19.67 9.24 -6.66
C ILE A 313 -20.81 8.57 -7.44
N ARG A 314 -22.07 8.87 -7.09
CA ARG A 314 -23.27 8.29 -7.71
C ARG A 314 -23.45 8.67 -9.19
N LEU A 315 -22.99 9.85 -9.61
CA LEU A 315 -23.19 10.39 -10.97
C LEU A 315 -22.00 10.17 -11.92
N SER A 316 -20.77 10.18 -11.39
CA SER A 316 -19.53 10.12 -12.18
C SER A 316 -19.24 8.75 -12.81
N LYS A 317 -19.85 7.68 -12.28
CA LYS A 317 -19.54 6.26 -12.58
C LYS A 317 -18.14 5.82 -12.14
N VAL A 318 -17.43 6.60 -11.33
CA VAL A 318 -16.14 6.21 -10.74
C VAL A 318 -16.35 5.04 -9.78
N VAL A 319 -15.53 4.01 -9.92
CA VAL A 319 -15.54 2.84 -9.03
C VAL A 319 -14.87 3.24 -7.70
N LEU A 320 -15.70 3.38 -6.65
CA LEU A 320 -15.21 3.52 -5.29
C LEU A 320 -14.73 2.15 -4.77
N LYS A 321 -13.42 1.90 -4.80
CA LYS A 321 -12.80 0.76 -4.12
C LYS A 321 -12.94 0.93 -2.60
N ARG A 322 -13.09 -0.19 -1.88
CA ARG A 322 -13.23 -0.27 -0.41
C ARG A 322 -14.33 0.66 0.13
N SER A 323 -15.49 0.68 -0.52
CA SER A 323 -16.65 1.48 -0.07
C SER A 323 -17.10 1.06 1.33
N GLU A 324 -16.94 -0.22 1.68
CA GLU A 324 -17.23 -0.82 2.98
C GLU A 324 -16.36 -0.27 4.14
N GLU A 325 -15.23 0.37 3.82
CA GLU A 325 -14.36 1.11 4.75
C GLU A 325 -14.47 2.64 4.60
N THR A 326 -15.20 3.12 3.59
CA THR A 326 -15.44 4.55 3.33
C THR A 326 -16.65 5.02 4.15
N ARG A 327 -16.40 5.44 5.39
CA ARG A 327 -17.43 5.69 6.40
C ARG A 327 -17.40 7.10 6.96
N CYS A 328 -18.57 7.59 7.33
CA CYS A 328 -18.71 8.84 8.07
C CYS A 328 -18.16 8.69 9.49
N HIS A 329 -17.40 9.67 9.96
CA HIS A 329 -16.96 9.75 11.36
C HIS A 329 -17.81 10.74 12.17
N PHE A 330 -18.03 11.94 11.65
CA PHE A 330 -18.89 12.98 12.23
C PHE A 330 -20.10 13.22 11.30
N PRO A 331 -21.26 13.72 11.79
CA PRO A 331 -21.68 13.88 13.18
C PRO A 331 -21.99 12.53 13.88
N PRO A 332 -22.18 12.49 15.22
CA PRO A 332 -22.44 11.26 15.98
C PRO A 332 -23.65 10.42 15.53
N ILE A 333 -24.61 11.03 14.81
CA ILE A 333 -25.78 10.36 14.21
C ILE A 333 -25.44 9.62 12.90
N ASN A 334 -24.33 9.99 12.24
CA ASN A 334 -23.84 9.35 11.02
C ASN A 334 -22.55 8.53 11.24
N ALA A 335 -21.88 8.71 12.36
CA ALA A 335 -20.69 7.96 12.76
C ALA A 335 -20.82 6.44 12.54
N GLY A 336 -19.93 5.88 11.71
CA GLY A 336 -19.88 4.46 11.35
C GLY A 336 -20.79 4.04 10.19
N LYS A 337 -21.71 4.89 9.72
CA LYS A 337 -22.49 4.63 8.49
C LYS A 337 -21.58 4.66 7.26
N LEU A 338 -21.93 3.85 6.25
CA LEU A 338 -21.31 3.91 4.93
C LEU A 338 -21.64 5.24 4.26
N LEU A 339 -20.63 5.92 3.72
CA LEU A 339 -20.76 7.24 3.10
C LEU A 339 -21.67 7.18 1.87
N GLU A 340 -21.51 6.14 1.04
CA GLU A 340 -22.34 5.85 -0.14
C GLU A 340 -23.84 5.63 0.15
N ASN A 341 -24.22 5.34 1.39
CA ASN A 341 -25.60 5.06 1.79
C ASN A 341 -26.36 6.29 2.35
N LEU A 342 -25.71 7.45 2.49
CA LEU A 342 -26.38 8.65 2.98
C LEU A 342 -27.19 9.37 1.89
N GLU A 343 -28.35 9.91 2.25
CA GLU A 343 -29.12 10.83 1.42
C GLU A 343 -28.82 12.29 1.80
N TYR A 344 -29.13 13.23 0.90
CA TYR A 344 -28.97 14.68 1.12
C TYR A 344 -29.49 15.17 2.49
N LYS A 345 -30.63 14.63 2.93
CA LYS A 345 -31.25 14.92 4.24
C LYS A 345 -30.36 14.53 5.43
N ASP A 346 -29.56 13.46 5.31
CA ASP A 346 -28.76 12.91 6.41
C ASP A 346 -27.53 13.76 6.70
N PHE A 347 -27.05 14.55 5.73
CA PHE A 347 -25.99 15.54 5.88
C PHE A 347 -26.44 16.82 6.61
N GLY A 348 -27.74 16.95 6.92
CA GLY A 348 -28.30 18.12 7.60
C GLY A 348 -28.37 19.37 6.73
N CYS A 349 -28.41 19.21 5.41
CA CYS A 349 -28.56 20.31 4.47
C CYS A 349 -29.90 21.05 4.60
N PRO A 350 -29.95 22.36 4.29
CA PRO A 350 -31.21 23.09 4.24
C PRO A 350 -32.10 22.53 3.13
N THR A 351 -33.39 22.35 3.41
CA THR A 351 -34.37 22.00 2.38
C THR A 351 -34.49 23.13 1.36
N THR A 352 -33.99 22.88 0.15
CA THR A 352 -34.09 23.78 -1.00
C THR A 352 -35.56 23.96 -1.38
N THR A 353 -36.19 24.99 -0.82
CA THR A 353 -37.58 25.34 -1.12
C THR A 353 -37.63 25.97 -2.50
N THR A 354 -37.68 25.12 -3.53
CA THR A 354 -37.86 25.51 -4.93
C THR A 354 -39.27 26.06 -5.11
N THR A 355 -39.48 27.31 -4.72
CA THR A 355 -40.69 28.07 -5.02
C THR A 355 -40.74 28.26 -6.53
N THR A 356 -41.46 27.38 -7.21
CA THR A 356 -41.80 27.49 -8.62
C THR A 356 -42.77 28.66 -8.80
N THR A 357 -42.21 29.86 -8.83
CA THR A 357 -42.91 31.10 -9.20
C THR A 357 -43.26 31.02 -10.68
N THR A 358 -44.40 30.39 -10.98
CA THR A 358 -44.91 30.20 -12.34
C THR A 358 -45.34 31.54 -12.93
N THR A 359 -44.38 32.30 -13.45
CA THR A 359 -44.65 33.53 -14.20
C THR A 359 -45.30 33.19 -15.54
N ILE A 360 -46.63 33.12 -15.53
CA ILE A 360 -47.45 33.00 -16.73
C ILE A 360 -47.32 34.32 -17.51
N SER A 361 -46.64 34.24 -18.66
CA SER A 361 -46.49 35.37 -19.58
C SER A 361 -47.78 35.65 -20.32
N THR A 362 -48.53 36.68 -19.91
CA THR A 362 -49.70 37.18 -20.64
C THR A 362 -49.40 38.52 -21.28
N THR A 363 -49.49 38.60 -22.60
CA THR A 363 -49.20 39.80 -23.40
C THR A 363 -50.34 40.82 -23.35
N THR A 364 -50.04 42.12 -23.25
CA THR A 364 -50.52 43.12 -24.25
C THR A 364 -49.90 44.52 -24.09
N LEU A 365 -49.68 45.15 -25.25
CA LEU A 365 -49.64 46.60 -25.56
C LEU A 365 -48.51 47.49 -25.01
N GLU A 366 -47.75 48.00 -25.98
CA GLU A 366 -46.77 49.11 -25.94
C GLU A 366 -47.49 50.48 -26.09
N PRO A 367 -46.83 51.61 -25.75
CA PRO A 367 -46.86 52.72 -26.71
C PRO A 367 -45.53 53.50 -26.87
N LEU A 368 -44.87 53.25 -28.02
CA LEU A 368 -44.14 54.18 -28.91
C LEU A 368 -42.91 55.01 -28.41
N PRO A 369 -41.87 55.17 -29.26
CA PRO A 369 -40.61 55.86 -28.91
C PRO A 369 -40.54 57.33 -29.33
N VAL A 370 -39.53 58.05 -28.81
CA VAL A 370 -39.08 59.36 -29.31
C VAL A 370 -37.72 59.22 -30.02
N VAL A 371 -37.58 59.83 -31.20
CA VAL A 371 -36.39 59.77 -32.06
C VAL A 371 -35.66 61.10 -32.09
N THR A 372 -34.35 61.12 -31.86
CA THR A 372 -33.46 62.15 -32.44
C THR A 372 -32.01 61.69 -32.65
N THR A 373 -31.71 61.35 -33.92
CA THR A 373 -30.53 61.76 -34.70
C THR A 373 -29.08 61.56 -34.19
N ARG A 374 -28.26 60.88 -35.01
CA ARG A 374 -26.79 60.79 -34.91
C ARG A 374 -26.12 61.20 -36.23
N LYS A 375 -25.06 62.01 -36.16
CA LYS A 375 -24.00 62.32 -37.17
C LYS A 375 -22.90 63.14 -36.42
N GLN A 376 -21.62 63.20 -36.80
CA GLN A 376 -20.93 62.88 -38.07
C GLN A 376 -19.43 62.51 -37.82
N SER A 377 -18.69 62.16 -38.90
CA SER A 377 -17.22 61.88 -39.11
C SER A 377 -16.18 61.92 -37.97
N ALA A 378 -15.12 61.09 -37.85
CA ALA A 378 -14.38 60.11 -38.70
C ALA A 378 -13.09 60.56 -39.43
N THR A 379 -11.92 60.04 -38.97
CA THR A 379 -10.60 59.75 -39.64
C THR A 379 -9.70 59.03 -38.58
N GLU A 380 -9.00 57.90 -38.83
CA GLU A 380 -7.67 57.68 -39.49
C GLU A 380 -6.48 58.47 -38.86
N ARG A 381 -5.25 57.93 -38.61
CA ARG A 381 -4.59 56.63 -38.96
C ARG A 381 -3.32 56.30 -38.10
N VAL A 382 -3.13 55.02 -37.72
CA VAL A 382 -1.94 54.11 -37.88
C VAL A 382 -0.49 54.48 -37.40
N THR A 383 0.29 53.41 -37.09
CA THR A 383 1.77 53.24 -36.94
C THR A 383 2.48 53.42 -35.57
N SER A 384 3.68 52.80 -35.46
CA SER A 384 4.47 52.57 -34.21
C SER A 384 6.02 52.70 -34.44
N PRO A 385 6.94 52.13 -33.61
CA PRO A 385 8.06 52.76 -32.87
C PRO A 385 9.44 52.71 -33.64
N PRO A 386 10.70 52.77 -33.09
CA PRO A 386 11.22 52.75 -31.69
C PRO A 386 12.58 53.51 -31.35
N ILE A 387 13.16 53.19 -30.17
CA ILE A 387 14.62 53.17 -29.78
C ILE A 387 15.41 54.47 -29.40
N HIS A 388 16.01 54.44 -28.18
CA HIS A 388 17.24 55.08 -27.58
C HIS A 388 17.79 56.48 -28.01
N LYS A 389 18.56 57.26 -27.22
CA LYS A 389 19.42 57.05 -26.00
C LYS A 389 19.52 58.33 -25.11
N SER A 390 20.40 58.37 -24.09
CA SER A 390 20.37 59.23 -22.86
C SER A 390 21.57 60.23 -22.70
N PRO A 391 21.89 60.85 -21.51
CA PRO A 391 21.18 61.78 -20.58
C PRO A 391 22.03 63.11 -20.34
N PRO A 392 21.89 63.96 -19.26
CA PRO A 392 22.40 63.68 -17.87
C PRO A 392 21.83 64.45 -16.61
N LYS A 393 21.81 63.79 -15.43
CA LYS A 393 21.86 64.34 -14.01
C LYS A 393 20.69 65.24 -13.51
N LYS A 394 20.29 65.33 -12.22
CA LYS A 394 20.66 64.74 -10.88
C LYS A 394 19.38 64.85 -9.98
N VAL A 395 19.07 64.01 -8.96
CA VAL A 395 19.57 63.94 -7.55
C VAL A 395 18.98 62.66 -6.87
N SER A 396 19.59 62.19 -5.75
CA SER A 396 19.20 61.19 -4.70
C SER A 396 17.71 60.78 -4.51
N SER A 397 17.35 59.62 -3.90
CA SER A 397 18.14 58.65 -3.07
C SER A 397 17.54 57.21 -2.97
N THR A 398 18.39 56.19 -3.16
CA THR A 398 18.66 54.94 -2.37
C THR A 398 17.60 54.34 -1.41
N ILE A 399 17.47 53.00 -1.21
CA ILE A 399 18.18 51.78 -1.71
C ILE A 399 17.33 50.51 -1.46
N LEU A 400 17.53 49.45 -2.27
CA LEU A 400 17.31 48.02 -1.93
C LEU A 400 18.52 47.19 -2.51
N PRO A 401 18.69 45.87 -2.24
CA PRO A 401 20.00 45.20 -2.24
C PRO A 401 20.32 44.34 -3.49
N SER A 402 21.55 43.80 -3.59
CA SER A 402 21.84 42.35 -3.78
C SER A 402 23.29 41.98 -4.25
N THR A 403 23.67 40.72 -4.00
CA THR A 403 24.62 39.84 -4.73
C THR A 403 26.09 40.24 -5.01
N ALA A 404 26.99 39.65 -4.22
CA ALA A 404 27.97 38.61 -4.61
C ALA A 404 28.94 38.78 -5.82
N LEU A 405 30.23 38.51 -5.56
CA LEU A 405 31.17 37.91 -6.51
C LEU A 405 32.15 36.97 -5.75
N LYS A 406 32.64 35.90 -6.40
CA LYS A 406 33.79 35.08 -5.95
C LYS A 406 35.10 35.77 -6.42
N GLN A 407 36.33 35.49 -5.94
CA GLN A 407 36.86 34.27 -5.31
C GLN A 407 38.22 34.52 -4.58
N LEU A 408 38.59 33.59 -3.68
CA LEU A 408 39.96 33.21 -3.24
C LEU A 408 40.73 33.96 -2.11
N THR A 409 41.44 33.14 -1.31
CA THR A 409 42.47 33.40 -0.27
C THR A 409 42.04 33.99 1.10
N SER A 410 42.85 33.70 2.13
CA SER A 410 42.50 33.60 3.56
C SER A 410 43.50 34.41 4.45
N PRO A 411 43.38 34.46 5.80
CA PRO A 411 42.36 33.89 6.70
C PRO A 411 41.75 34.88 7.73
N GLY A 412 40.71 34.42 8.44
CA GLY A 412 40.53 34.74 9.87
C GLY A 412 39.99 36.12 10.27
N VAL A 413 38.69 36.38 10.04
CA VAL A 413 37.92 37.29 10.89
C VAL A 413 36.62 36.59 11.27
N HIS A 414 36.45 36.26 12.56
CA HIS A 414 35.20 35.70 13.07
C HIS A 414 34.17 36.84 13.17
N LEU A 415 33.03 36.69 12.47
CA LEU A 415 31.84 37.49 12.71
C LEU A 415 30.76 36.58 13.30
N CYS A 416 30.07 37.06 14.32
CA CYS A 416 28.87 36.44 14.85
C CYS A 416 27.81 36.25 13.74
N PRO A 417 27.25 35.04 13.55
CA PRO A 417 26.11 34.84 12.67
C PRO A 417 24.89 35.64 13.14
N SER A 418 24.16 36.25 12.20
CA SER A 418 22.92 36.97 12.51
C SER A 418 21.90 36.07 13.21
N ASN A 419 21.23 36.60 14.24
CA ASN A 419 20.15 35.95 15.00
C ASN A 419 20.55 34.72 15.84
N ILE A 420 21.85 34.50 16.11
CA ILE A 420 22.29 33.36 16.94
C ILE A 420 21.97 33.50 18.44
N CYS A 421 21.91 34.73 18.95
CA CYS A 421 21.44 35.01 20.32
C CYS A 421 19.95 35.38 20.28
N LEU A 422 19.15 34.69 21.08
CA LEU A 422 17.70 34.84 21.16
C LEU A 422 17.31 35.96 22.14
N ASN A 423 16.01 36.30 22.17
CA ASN A 423 15.39 37.20 23.17
C ASN A 423 16.06 38.58 23.33
N GLY A 424 16.78 39.06 22.31
CA GLY A 424 17.50 40.34 22.33
C GLY A 424 18.92 40.28 22.92
N GLY A 425 19.49 39.08 23.08
CA GLY A 425 20.89 38.90 23.45
C GLY A 425 21.85 39.44 22.39
N THR A 426 23.02 39.93 22.84
CA THR A 426 24.07 40.45 21.96
C THR A 426 25.20 39.43 21.83
N CYS A 427 25.56 39.06 20.60
CA CYS A 427 26.66 38.13 20.36
C CYS A 427 28.03 38.82 20.49
N GLN A 428 28.94 38.18 21.21
CA GLN A 428 30.37 38.50 21.23
C GLN A 428 31.21 37.25 20.96
N LEU A 429 32.52 37.46 20.78
CA LEU A 429 33.52 36.41 20.66
C LEU A 429 34.53 36.55 21.79
N ASP A 430 34.87 35.45 22.45
CA ASP A 430 35.87 35.43 23.51
C ASP A 430 37.30 35.58 22.96
N THR A 431 38.29 35.68 23.86
CA THR A 431 39.71 35.80 23.49
C THR A 431 40.30 34.58 22.77
N PHE A 432 39.53 33.49 22.64
CA PHE A 432 39.90 32.25 21.97
C PHE A 432 39.08 32.00 20.68
N GLY A 433 38.18 32.92 20.30
CA GLY A 433 37.34 32.84 19.11
C GLY A 433 36.06 32.01 19.27
N HIS A 434 35.69 31.63 20.49
CA HIS A 434 34.41 30.98 20.80
C HIS A 434 33.29 32.02 20.93
N LEU A 435 32.08 31.60 20.59
CA LEU A 435 30.91 32.46 20.53
C LEU A 435 30.17 32.50 21.88
N GLU A 436 29.89 33.69 22.37
CA GLU A 436 29.22 33.92 23.65
C GLU A 436 28.08 34.94 23.49
N CYS A 437 26.91 34.66 24.07
CA CYS A 437 25.76 35.57 24.05
C CYS A 437 25.61 36.33 25.37
N LEU A 438 25.71 37.66 25.32
CA LEU A 438 25.37 38.54 26.43
C LEU A 438 23.84 38.71 26.53
N CYS A 439 23.23 38.17 27.58
CA CYS A 439 21.78 38.12 27.73
C CYS A 439 21.20 39.33 28.47
N PRO A 440 20.00 39.82 28.08
CA PRO A 440 19.30 40.86 28.81
C PRO A 440 18.73 40.32 30.13
N ALA A 441 18.54 41.22 31.10
CA ALA A 441 18.13 40.87 32.46
C ALA A 441 16.84 40.02 32.49
N GLY A 442 16.91 38.85 33.14
CA GLY A 442 15.84 37.86 33.18
C GLY A 442 16.03 36.68 32.23
N TYR A 443 16.99 36.74 31.29
CA TYR A 443 17.34 35.64 30.39
C TYR A 443 18.78 35.14 30.60
N PHE A 444 18.99 33.84 30.39
CA PHE A 444 20.26 33.12 30.52
C PHE A 444 20.27 31.87 29.63
N GLY A 445 21.35 31.09 29.69
CA GLY A 445 21.63 30.02 28.71
C GLY A 445 22.58 30.49 27.62
N SER A 446 23.18 29.56 26.88
CA SER A 446 24.30 29.85 25.96
C SER A 446 23.92 30.75 24.78
N TYR A 447 22.62 30.83 24.48
CA TYR A 447 22.01 31.62 23.41
C TYR A 447 20.87 32.52 23.93
N CYS A 448 20.80 32.76 25.25
CA CYS A 448 19.74 33.51 25.93
C CYS A 448 18.34 32.89 25.82
N GLU A 449 18.28 31.57 25.77
CA GLU A 449 17.10 30.75 25.52
C GLU A 449 16.22 30.47 26.77
N ILE A 450 16.75 30.66 27.98
CA ILE A 450 16.09 30.33 29.25
C ILE A 450 15.69 31.62 29.99
N GLN A 451 14.50 31.65 30.61
CA GLN A 451 14.00 32.78 31.41
C GLN A 451 13.92 32.43 32.90
N GLU A 452 14.36 33.33 33.80
CA GLU A 452 14.54 32.99 35.22
C GLU A 452 13.34 33.31 36.13
N TYR A 453 12.85 32.29 36.85
CA TYR A 453 11.82 32.40 37.88
C TYR A 453 12.44 32.39 39.29
N THR A 454 12.73 33.57 39.85
CA THR A 454 13.55 33.72 41.06
C THR A 454 12.81 33.49 42.40
N THR A 455 13.13 32.35 43.03
CA THR A 455 13.36 32.15 44.49
C THR A 455 12.24 32.40 45.55
N LYS A 456 11.52 31.32 45.92
CA LYS A 456 11.53 30.53 47.20
C LYS A 456 11.47 31.25 48.62
N PRO A 457 11.21 30.52 49.75
CA PRO A 457 9.96 30.50 50.54
C PRO A 457 10.12 31.10 51.98
N PRO A 458 9.12 31.25 52.90
CA PRO A 458 8.16 30.20 53.41
C PRO A 458 6.76 30.74 53.85
N PRO A 459 5.89 29.96 54.57
CA PRO A 459 5.77 28.51 54.70
C PRO A 459 4.48 27.95 54.05
N LEU A 460 4.33 26.62 54.13
CA LEU A 460 3.13 25.80 53.86
C LEU A 460 1.77 26.54 53.78
N THR A 461 1.23 26.66 52.56
CA THR A 461 -0.23 26.64 52.33
C THR A 461 -0.50 25.84 51.06
N ILE A 462 -1.33 24.79 51.16
CA ILE A 462 -1.64 23.91 50.02
C ILE A 462 -2.57 24.64 49.06
N LYS A 463 -2.03 25.17 47.95
CA LYS A 463 -2.83 25.43 46.75
C LYS A 463 -2.85 24.17 45.91
N ILE A 464 -4.03 23.57 45.82
CA ILE A 464 -4.30 22.39 45.00
C ILE A 464 -4.07 22.77 43.54
N ILE A 465 -3.14 22.09 42.86
CA ILE A 465 -3.06 22.13 41.40
C ILE A 465 -4.32 21.44 40.88
N GLN A 466 -5.27 22.20 40.34
CA GLN A 466 -6.41 21.60 39.66
C GLN A 466 -5.90 20.93 38.39
N ASN A 467 -6.12 19.62 38.34
CA ASN A 467 -5.69 18.77 37.24
C ASN A 467 -6.64 19.04 36.06
N ASN A 468 -6.21 19.83 35.07
CA ASN A 468 -6.98 20.15 33.85
C ASN A 468 -7.05 18.94 32.91
N LYS A 469 -7.64 17.85 33.42
CA LYS A 469 -7.80 16.56 32.77
C LYS A 469 -9.19 16.50 32.14
N ILE A 470 -9.25 16.29 30.83
CA ILE A 470 -10.51 16.23 30.07
C ILE A 470 -11.44 15.22 30.73
N HIS A 471 -12.69 15.62 30.98
CA HIS A 471 -13.69 14.73 31.54
C HIS A 471 -14.23 13.80 30.43
N VAL A 472 -14.08 12.49 30.59
CA VAL A 472 -14.45 11.52 29.56
C VAL A 472 -15.34 10.42 30.13
N ARG A 473 -16.56 10.32 29.60
CA ARG A 473 -17.60 9.38 30.04
C ARG A 473 -17.71 8.21 29.05
N LYS A 474 -17.46 6.99 29.51
CA LYS A 474 -17.73 5.77 28.72
C LYS A 474 -19.25 5.65 28.50
N VAL A 475 -19.66 5.34 27.26
CA VAL A 475 -21.08 5.19 26.89
C VAL A 475 -21.40 3.74 26.57
N THR A 476 -20.54 3.06 25.80
CA THR A 476 -20.60 1.61 25.57
C THR A 476 -19.17 1.04 25.55
N GLY A 477 -19.03 -0.28 25.42
CA GLY A 477 -17.74 -0.92 25.14
C GLY A 477 -17.08 -0.51 23.81
N THR A 478 -17.78 0.25 22.96
CA THR A 478 -17.32 0.69 21.63
C THR A 478 -17.48 2.21 21.42
N SER A 479 -17.86 2.97 22.46
CA SER A 479 -18.10 4.41 22.35
C SER A 479 -17.89 5.19 23.65
N VAL A 480 -17.35 6.39 23.51
CA VAL A 480 -16.80 7.22 24.60
C VAL A 480 -17.13 8.69 24.32
N THR A 481 -17.87 9.34 25.22
CA THR A 481 -18.16 10.79 25.14
C THR A 481 -17.08 11.59 25.84
N VAL A 482 -16.46 12.49 25.09
CA VAL A 482 -15.51 13.50 25.55
C VAL A 482 -16.27 14.78 25.83
N ASP A 483 -16.15 15.33 27.05
CA ASP A 483 -16.61 16.69 27.35
C ASP A 483 -15.69 17.72 26.67
N LEU A 484 -16.27 18.61 25.88
CA LEU A 484 -15.58 19.71 25.22
C LEU A 484 -15.84 21.04 25.91
N GLN A 485 -16.91 21.15 26.71
CA GLN A 485 -17.35 22.40 27.32
C GLN A 485 -16.35 22.88 28.38
N SER A 486 -15.76 21.99 29.18
CA SER A 486 -14.65 22.34 30.07
C SER A 486 -13.46 22.92 29.30
N TYR A 487 -12.99 22.25 28.25
CA TYR A 487 -11.91 22.73 27.38
C TYR A 487 -12.22 24.10 26.76
N MET A 488 -13.40 24.26 26.15
CA MET A 488 -13.86 25.51 25.55
C MET A 488 -13.91 26.67 26.56
N SER A 489 -14.39 26.43 27.78
CA SER A 489 -14.49 27.47 28.82
C SER A 489 -13.15 28.10 29.22
N THR A 490 -12.03 27.42 28.94
CA THR A 490 -10.68 27.94 29.19
C THR A 490 -10.08 28.74 28.02
N ARG A 491 -10.71 28.73 26.83
CA ARG A 491 -10.12 29.28 25.59
C ARG A 491 -11.13 30.14 24.80
N PRO A 492 -11.25 31.46 25.08
CA PRO A 492 -12.34 32.30 24.56
C PRO A 492 -12.27 32.69 23.07
N GLN A 493 -11.34 32.14 22.28
CA GLN A 493 -11.18 32.45 20.84
C GLN A 493 -10.90 31.22 19.94
N LEU A 494 -11.41 30.03 20.30
CA LEU A 494 -11.26 28.83 19.47
C LEU A 494 -12.00 28.96 18.12
N LYS A 495 -11.26 28.89 17.00
CA LYS A 495 -11.83 28.72 15.65
C LYS A 495 -12.47 27.34 15.44
N GLY A 496 -12.01 26.36 16.21
CA GLY A 496 -12.45 24.96 16.20
C GLY A 496 -11.60 24.15 17.17
N ILE A 497 -11.98 22.89 17.37
CA ILE A 497 -11.31 21.97 18.29
C ILE A 497 -10.73 20.82 17.46
N ARG A 498 -9.42 20.61 17.55
CA ARG A 498 -8.77 19.38 17.12
C ARG A 498 -8.98 18.33 18.20
N LEU A 499 -9.75 17.29 17.93
CA LEU A 499 -9.79 16.09 18.77
C LEU A 499 -8.97 15.00 18.07
N THR A 500 -7.88 14.56 18.70
CA THR A 500 -7.14 13.38 18.22
C THR A 500 -7.38 12.18 19.11
N TYR A 501 -7.46 10.98 18.52
CA TYR A 501 -7.46 9.73 19.28
C TYR A 501 -6.65 8.63 18.59
N ARG A 502 -5.86 7.89 19.38
CA ARG A 502 -5.05 6.73 18.92
C ARG A 502 -5.28 5.51 19.80
N ASN A 503 -5.29 4.32 19.21
CA ASN A 503 -5.36 3.07 19.97
C ASN A 503 -3.94 2.66 20.40
N LEU A 504 -3.66 2.68 21.70
CA LEU A 504 -2.36 2.25 22.25
C LEU A 504 -2.21 0.72 22.28
N SER A 505 -3.33 -0.01 22.28
CA SER A 505 -3.41 -1.48 22.30
C SER A 505 -3.41 -2.11 20.90
N SER A 506 -3.11 -1.35 19.86
CA SER A 506 -3.08 -1.79 18.46
C SER A 506 -1.64 -1.77 17.91
N HIS A 507 -1.38 -2.57 16.88
CA HIS A 507 -0.13 -2.49 16.11
C HIS A 507 -0.07 -1.19 15.31
N ASP A 508 -1.16 -0.82 14.64
CA ASP A 508 -1.34 0.53 14.11
C ASP A 508 -1.71 1.48 15.27
N LYS A 509 -0.83 2.44 15.53
CA LYS A 509 -0.93 3.45 16.59
C LYS A 509 -1.14 4.87 16.04
N ARG A 510 -1.46 5.02 14.75
CA ARG A 510 -1.70 6.32 14.11
C ARG A 510 -2.86 7.06 14.79
N PRO A 511 -2.76 8.39 14.98
CA PRO A 511 -3.83 9.19 15.54
C PRO A 511 -4.84 9.58 14.45
N TYR A 512 -6.10 9.20 14.65
CA TYR A 512 -7.22 9.79 13.92
C TYR A 512 -7.40 11.24 14.38
N LEU A 513 -7.56 12.16 13.44
CA LEU A 513 -7.74 13.60 13.69
C LEU A 513 -9.14 14.04 13.28
N LEU A 514 -9.85 14.68 14.21
CA LEU A 514 -11.19 15.23 13.99
C LEU A 514 -11.14 16.75 14.10
N SER A 515 -11.60 17.42 13.04
CA SER A 515 -11.91 18.86 13.06
C SER A 515 -13.34 19.06 13.56
N LEU A 516 -13.50 19.45 14.83
CA LEU A 516 -14.80 19.69 15.47
C LEU A 516 -15.10 21.21 15.56
N PRO A 517 -16.37 21.64 15.43
CA PRO A 517 -16.73 23.05 15.53
C PRO A 517 -16.69 23.54 17.00
N PRO A 518 -16.41 24.84 17.24
CA PRO A 518 -16.29 25.42 18.60
C PRO A 518 -17.66 25.68 19.27
N SER A 519 -18.74 25.09 18.75
CA SER A 519 -20.10 25.16 19.28
C SER A 519 -20.58 23.84 19.92
N LEU A 520 -19.76 22.79 19.87
CA LEU A 520 -20.11 21.45 20.30
C LEU A 520 -19.73 21.22 21.77
N THR A 521 -20.71 20.96 22.64
CA THR A 521 -20.50 20.77 24.09
C THR A 521 -19.82 19.45 24.44
N ASP A 522 -20.11 18.39 23.71
CA ASP A 522 -19.58 17.04 23.94
C ASP A 522 -19.54 16.24 22.64
N TYR A 523 -18.63 15.27 22.55
CA TYR A 523 -18.49 14.42 21.37
C TYR A 523 -18.32 12.94 21.72
N THR A 524 -19.24 12.09 21.25
CA THR A 524 -19.09 10.64 21.33
C THR A 524 -18.20 10.11 20.21
N VAL A 525 -16.95 9.80 20.53
CA VAL A 525 -16.08 8.95 19.69
C VAL A 525 -16.70 7.55 19.63
N ARG A 526 -16.89 7.01 18.43
CA ARG A 526 -17.60 5.74 18.16
C ARG A 526 -16.75 4.81 17.29
N GLY A 527 -17.10 3.53 17.25
CA GLY A 527 -16.37 2.52 16.48
C GLY A 527 -15.07 2.05 17.15
N LEU A 528 -14.91 2.31 18.46
CA LEU A 528 -13.74 1.90 19.22
C LEU A 528 -13.71 0.36 19.39
N ARG A 529 -12.53 -0.24 19.33
CA ARG A 529 -12.33 -1.67 19.62
C ARG A 529 -12.63 -1.94 21.11
N LEU A 530 -13.21 -3.10 21.39
CA LEU A 530 -13.41 -3.61 22.75
C LEU A 530 -12.07 -3.85 23.46
N ASN A 531 -12.07 -3.75 24.79
CA ASN A 531 -10.92 -4.04 25.66
C ASN A 531 -9.58 -3.41 25.20
N SER A 532 -9.63 -2.17 24.72
CA SER A 532 -8.51 -1.43 24.13
C SER A 532 -8.30 -0.10 24.84
N THR A 533 -7.04 0.31 25.02
CA THR A 533 -6.69 1.61 25.61
C THR A 533 -6.49 2.66 24.53
N TYR A 534 -7.23 3.75 24.62
CA TYR A 534 -7.15 4.89 23.72
C TYR A 534 -6.52 6.09 24.43
N TYR A 535 -5.63 6.80 23.73
CA TYR A 535 -5.11 8.11 24.14
C TYR A 535 -5.89 9.16 23.35
N ILE A 536 -6.58 10.07 24.05
CA ILE A 536 -7.44 11.12 23.46
C ILE A 536 -6.89 12.48 23.87
N CYS A 537 -6.76 13.41 22.92
CA CYS A 537 -6.34 14.79 23.16
C CYS A 537 -7.30 15.81 22.53
N LEU A 538 -7.35 16.99 23.14
CA LEU A 538 -8.01 18.19 22.62
C LEU A 538 -6.98 19.31 22.45
N GLY A 539 -6.89 19.85 21.24
CA GLY A 539 -6.05 20.99 20.86
C GLY A 539 -6.84 22.06 20.10
N PRO A 540 -6.28 23.26 19.91
CA PRO A 540 -6.86 24.28 19.02
C PRO A 540 -6.73 23.85 17.55
N LEU A 541 -7.79 24.05 16.76
CA LEU A 541 -7.78 23.70 15.34
C LEU A 541 -6.98 24.72 14.50
N GLY A 542 -5.84 24.28 13.98
CA GLY A 542 -5.00 25.05 13.04
C GLY A 542 -3.56 25.31 13.52
N GLU A 543 -3.24 25.04 14.79
CA GLU A 543 -1.89 25.27 15.33
C GLU A 543 -1.03 24.01 15.26
N ARG A 544 0.27 24.17 14.93
CA ARG A 544 1.22 23.04 14.79
C ARG A 544 1.94 22.66 16.09
N ASN A 545 1.83 23.47 17.14
CA ASN A 545 2.42 23.17 18.45
C ASN A 545 1.47 22.28 19.27
N PHE A 546 2.06 21.37 20.06
CA PHE A 546 1.31 20.40 20.89
C PHE A 546 1.31 20.76 22.39
N GLU A 547 2.02 21.83 22.79
CA GLU A 547 2.16 22.26 24.18
C GLU A 547 0.82 22.66 24.83
N ASP A 548 -0.16 23.01 24.00
CA ASP A 548 -1.49 23.47 24.41
C ASP A 548 -2.55 22.35 24.40
N GLU A 549 -2.17 21.10 24.08
CA GLU A 549 -3.09 19.96 24.10
C GLU A 549 -3.33 19.43 25.51
N SER A 550 -4.60 19.35 25.92
CA SER A 550 -4.99 18.52 27.07
C SER A 550 -5.22 17.09 26.58
N CYS A 551 -4.80 16.09 27.35
CA CYS A 551 -4.89 14.68 26.97
C CYS A 551 -5.35 13.78 28.13
N THR A 552 -6.01 12.67 27.82
CA THR A 552 -6.30 11.60 28.78
C THR A 552 -6.36 10.22 28.13
N GLU A 553 -6.04 9.19 28.91
CA GLU A 553 -6.22 7.79 28.54
C GLU A 553 -7.60 7.27 28.93
N VAL A 554 -8.16 6.40 28.09
CA VAL A 554 -9.47 5.78 28.27
C VAL A 554 -9.44 4.33 27.77
N GLN A 555 -9.72 3.37 28.67
CA GLN A 555 -9.85 1.96 28.31
C GLN A 555 -11.31 1.59 28.03
N THR A 556 -11.60 0.94 26.89
CA THR A 556 -12.94 0.41 26.59
C THR A 556 -13.24 -0.86 27.38
N SER A 557 -14.50 -1.06 27.79
CA SER A 557 -14.96 -2.23 28.56
C SER A 557 -15.61 -3.29 27.67
N LEU A 558 -15.68 -4.54 28.14
CA LEU A 558 -16.43 -5.62 27.49
C LEU A 558 -17.95 -5.54 27.72
N SER A 559 -18.41 -4.72 28.67
CA SER A 559 -19.82 -4.53 29.04
C SER A 559 -20.34 -3.13 28.73
N ALA A 560 -21.64 -3.05 28.46
CA ALA A 560 -22.41 -1.80 28.40
C ALA A 560 -23.02 -1.47 29.78
N PRO A 561 -23.26 -0.19 30.13
CA PRO A 561 -23.86 0.17 31.42
C PRO A 561 -25.40 0.14 31.33
N GLU A 562 -26.04 -0.70 32.14
CA GLU A 562 -27.47 -0.58 32.41
C GLU A 562 -27.73 0.56 33.40
N HIS A 563 -28.71 1.43 33.10
CA HIS A 563 -29.32 2.33 34.09
C HIS A 563 -30.79 1.92 34.27
N THR A 564 -31.12 1.44 35.46
CA THR A 564 -32.43 0.87 35.79
C THR A 564 -33.45 1.94 36.20
N ALA A 565 -34.69 1.73 35.76
CA ALA A 565 -35.90 2.31 36.34
C ALA A 565 -36.90 1.16 36.64
N PRO A 566 -37.79 1.29 37.64
CA PRO A 566 -38.33 0.11 38.32
C PRO A 566 -39.57 -0.52 37.66
N VAL A 567 -39.47 -1.83 37.44
CA VAL A 567 -40.50 -2.88 37.67
C VAL A 567 -41.97 -2.52 37.40
N THR A 568 -42.51 -3.05 36.30
CA THR A 568 -43.69 -3.91 36.41
C THR A 568 -43.31 -5.32 35.97
N GLN A 569 -43.85 -6.34 36.65
CA GLN A 569 -43.50 -7.74 36.38
C GLN A 569 -44.40 -8.33 35.29
N THR A 570 -43.83 -8.64 34.13
CA THR A 570 -44.33 -9.75 33.29
C THR A 570 -43.24 -10.80 33.16
N LYS A 571 -43.40 -11.85 33.97
CA LYS A 571 -42.64 -13.09 33.91
C LYS A 571 -42.98 -13.82 32.61
N ASP A 572 -41.97 -14.21 31.83
CA ASP A 572 -41.88 -15.57 31.28
C ASP A 572 -40.50 -15.88 30.68
N ASN A 573 -39.79 -16.83 31.29
CA ASN A 573 -38.59 -17.44 30.73
C ASN A 573 -39.00 -18.60 29.82
N ASN A 574 -38.73 -18.53 28.51
CA ASN A 574 -38.74 -19.72 27.66
C ASN A 574 -37.96 -19.53 26.33
N LEU A 575 -36.63 -19.66 26.39
CA LEU A 575 -35.78 -19.81 25.18
C LEU A 575 -34.77 -20.99 25.18
N PRO A 576 -35.04 -22.16 25.81
CA PRO A 576 -34.32 -23.40 25.45
C PRO A 576 -35.12 -24.32 24.50
N LEU A 577 -36.40 -24.05 24.26
CA LEU A 577 -37.33 -25.03 23.66
C LEU A 577 -37.35 -25.10 22.11
N MET A 578 -36.78 -24.11 21.41
CA MET A 578 -36.83 -24.04 19.93
C MET A 578 -35.65 -24.72 19.21
N ILE A 579 -34.53 -24.97 19.89
CA ILE A 579 -33.30 -25.47 19.24
C ILE A 579 -33.29 -27.02 19.17
N ILE A 580 -33.82 -27.69 20.19
CA ILE A 580 -33.81 -29.16 20.31
C ILE A 580 -34.67 -29.86 19.24
N PRO A 581 -35.91 -29.43 18.93
CA PRO A 581 -36.73 -30.07 17.89
C PRO A 581 -36.10 -29.93 16.50
N SER A 582 -35.53 -28.75 16.22
CA SER A 582 -34.96 -28.38 14.94
C SER A 582 -33.79 -29.29 14.53
N LEU A 583 -32.90 -29.61 15.46
CA LEU A 583 -31.78 -30.54 15.23
C LEU A 583 -32.28 -31.98 15.01
N ALA A 584 -33.31 -32.43 15.74
CA ALA A 584 -33.87 -33.77 15.59
C ALA A 584 -34.54 -33.96 14.21
N VAL A 585 -35.25 -32.94 13.70
CA VAL A 585 -35.86 -32.96 12.36
C VAL A 585 -34.78 -33.05 11.27
N VAL A 586 -33.71 -32.25 11.36
CA VAL A 586 -32.58 -32.31 10.41
C VAL A 586 -31.92 -33.70 10.42
N LEU A 587 -31.71 -34.28 11.61
CA LEU A 587 -31.13 -35.63 11.72
C LEU A 587 -32.02 -36.70 11.07
N LEU A 588 -33.34 -36.63 11.28
CA LEU A 588 -34.31 -37.54 10.67
C LEU A 588 -34.37 -37.40 9.14
N VAL A 589 -34.25 -36.18 8.61
CA VAL A 589 -34.16 -35.95 7.15
C VAL A 589 -32.88 -36.55 6.58
N VAL A 590 -31.73 -36.39 7.24
CA VAL A 590 -30.47 -37.01 6.81
C VAL A 590 -30.56 -38.53 6.82
N VAL A 591 -31.16 -39.14 7.86
CA VAL A 591 -31.40 -40.58 7.93
C VAL A 591 -32.37 -41.05 6.83
N ALA A 592 -33.46 -40.31 6.57
CA ALA A 592 -34.40 -40.62 5.50
C ALA A 592 -33.75 -40.55 4.10
N VAL A 593 -32.88 -39.58 3.85
CA VAL A 593 -32.10 -39.47 2.60
C VAL A 593 -31.09 -40.61 2.49
N ALA A 594 -30.40 -40.99 3.57
CA ALA A 594 -29.47 -42.11 3.58
C ALA A 594 -30.18 -43.46 3.31
N VAL A 595 -31.32 -43.71 3.97
CA VAL A 595 -32.18 -44.88 3.74
C VAL A 595 -32.77 -44.85 2.32
N GLY A 596 -33.16 -43.68 1.81
CA GLY A 596 -33.62 -43.49 0.44
C GLY A 596 -32.55 -43.82 -0.60
N MET A 597 -31.31 -43.35 -0.42
CA MET A 597 -30.17 -43.70 -1.29
C MET A 597 -29.80 -45.19 -1.18
N TYR A 598 -29.89 -45.79 0.01
CA TYR A 598 -29.70 -47.22 0.21
C TYR A 598 -30.76 -48.04 -0.55
N TYR A 599 -32.05 -47.72 -0.39
CA TYR A 599 -33.13 -48.36 -1.14
C TYR A 599 -33.05 -48.12 -2.64
N TYR A 600 -32.62 -46.93 -3.10
CA TYR A 600 -32.42 -46.64 -4.51
C TYR A 600 -31.29 -47.48 -5.11
N ARG A 601 -30.14 -47.59 -4.42
CA ARG A 601 -29.04 -48.50 -4.82
C ARG A 601 -29.48 -49.96 -4.78
N HIS A 602 -30.18 -50.39 -3.74
CA HIS A 602 -30.68 -51.77 -3.62
C HIS A 602 -31.74 -52.11 -4.68
N LYS A 603 -32.61 -51.16 -5.07
CA LYS A 603 -33.57 -51.35 -6.15
C LYS A 603 -32.87 -51.41 -7.51
N ARG A 604 -31.93 -50.50 -7.78
CA ARG A 604 -31.12 -50.51 -9.02
C ARG A 604 -30.29 -51.81 -9.18
N SER A 605 -29.91 -52.43 -8.06
CA SER A 605 -29.28 -53.77 -7.99
C SER A 605 -30.27 -54.93 -8.24
N LYS A 606 -31.58 -54.74 -8.08
CA LYS A 606 -32.62 -55.75 -8.37
C LYS A 606 -33.21 -55.65 -9.77
N ASP A 607 -33.20 -54.48 -10.39
CA ASP A 607 -33.73 -54.26 -11.74
C ASP A 607 -32.77 -54.76 -12.87
N GLN A 608 -31.60 -55.33 -12.54
CA GLN A 608 -30.63 -55.92 -13.49
C GLN A 608 -30.27 -57.40 -13.20
N SER A 609 -31.26 -58.29 -13.00
CA SER A 609 -31.02 -59.73 -13.19
C SER A 609 -32.28 -60.57 -13.47
N LYS A 610 -32.50 -60.93 -14.74
CA LYS A 610 -33.20 -62.16 -15.18
C LYS A 610 -32.61 -62.60 -16.54
N PRO A 611 -32.63 -63.90 -16.89
CA PRO A 611 -31.35 -64.60 -16.96
C PRO A 611 -31.05 -65.27 -18.32
N GLY A 612 -29.79 -65.69 -18.49
CA GLY A 612 -29.41 -66.67 -19.51
C GLY A 612 -27.91 -66.96 -19.62
N ILE A 613 -27.44 -68.02 -18.94
CA ILE A 613 -26.32 -68.92 -19.34
C ILE A 613 -24.88 -68.28 -19.28
N ASP A 614 -23.84 -68.83 -18.63
CA ASP A 614 -23.69 -70.13 -17.94
C ASP A 614 -22.69 -70.14 -16.74
N GLN A 615 -22.74 -71.25 -16.00
CA GLN A 615 -21.72 -71.94 -15.16
C GLN A 615 -20.68 -71.21 -14.24
N SER A 616 -20.99 -71.29 -12.94
CA SER A 616 -20.17 -71.90 -11.85
C SER A 616 -18.71 -71.50 -11.57
N ASN A 617 -18.48 -70.81 -10.43
CA ASN A 617 -17.76 -71.27 -9.21
C ASN A 617 -17.62 -70.05 -8.27
N LEU A 618 -18.24 -69.90 -7.09
CA LEU A 618 -18.36 -70.73 -5.86
C LEU A 618 -17.07 -70.71 -5.00
N GLU A 619 -17.25 -70.44 -3.69
CA GLU A 619 -16.26 -70.43 -2.59
C GLU A 619 -15.27 -69.22 -2.49
N LEU A 620 -14.90 -68.72 -1.30
CA LEU A 620 -15.62 -68.66 0.00
C LEU A 620 -15.09 -67.51 0.89
N GLU A 621 -15.74 -67.33 2.04
CA GLU A 621 -15.56 -66.41 3.16
C GLU A 621 -14.15 -66.24 3.77
N GLY A 622 -13.97 -65.15 4.52
CA GLY A 622 -13.14 -65.12 5.74
C GLY A 622 -11.92 -64.18 5.71
N VAL A 623 -11.32 -63.78 6.85
CA VAL A 623 -11.72 -63.91 8.27
C VAL A 623 -11.33 -62.65 9.06
N LYS A 624 -11.96 -62.49 10.21
CA LYS A 624 -11.78 -61.54 11.32
C LYS A 624 -10.34 -61.46 11.92
N THR A 625 -10.07 -60.35 12.62
CA THR A 625 -9.19 -60.17 13.82
C THR A 625 -7.65 -60.24 13.78
N CYS A 626 -7.05 -59.10 14.19
CA CYS A 626 -6.03 -58.91 15.26
C CYS A 626 -4.50 -59.15 15.07
N LEU A 627 -3.78 -58.02 15.24
CA LEU A 627 -2.57 -57.79 16.06
C LEU A 627 -1.14 -58.20 15.60
N GLU A 628 -0.22 -57.28 15.97
CA GLU A 628 1.25 -57.32 16.09
C GLU A 628 2.20 -57.49 14.88
N ASN A 629 3.12 -56.51 14.79
CA ASN A 629 4.58 -56.61 14.61
C ASN A 629 5.16 -57.68 13.66
N GLY A 630 5.84 -57.25 12.58
CA GLY A 630 6.62 -58.14 11.72
C GLY A 630 7.32 -57.45 10.55
N ASP A 631 8.61 -57.20 10.72
CA ASP A 631 9.59 -56.49 9.89
C ASP A 631 9.77 -56.89 8.40
N LEU A 632 10.46 -56.00 7.64
CA LEU A 632 11.34 -56.24 6.47
C LEU A 632 10.85 -56.69 5.06
N THR A 633 11.54 -56.06 4.08
CA THR A 633 11.97 -56.56 2.75
C THR A 633 11.03 -56.62 1.52
N ASN A 634 11.07 -55.52 0.75
CA ASN A 634 11.71 -55.41 -0.58
C ASN A 634 11.04 -55.84 -1.90
N HIS A 635 11.36 -55.02 -2.93
CA HIS A 635 11.52 -55.32 -4.37
C HIS A 635 10.29 -55.89 -5.12
N ASP A 636 9.59 -55.09 -5.95
CA ASP A 636 9.96 -54.65 -7.32
C ASP A 636 9.21 -55.49 -8.39
N HIS A 637 9.01 -55.07 -9.66
CA HIS A 637 9.53 -53.92 -10.42
C HIS A 637 8.54 -53.58 -11.57
N LYS A 638 8.62 -52.35 -12.12
CA LYS A 638 8.46 -51.97 -13.56
C LYS A 638 7.18 -52.38 -14.36
N SER A 639 6.39 -51.46 -14.93
CA SER A 639 6.63 -50.59 -16.13
C SER A 639 6.33 -51.30 -17.49
N LEU A 640 6.06 -50.66 -18.64
CA LEU A 640 5.94 -49.24 -19.06
C LEU A 640 5.19 -49.16 -20.42
N GLU A 641 4.51 -48.04 -20.75
CA GLU A 641 4.37 -47.40 -22.11
C GLU A 641 3.96 -48.23 -23.37
N ASN A 642 3.78 -47.70 -24.60
CA ASN A 642 3.65 -46.34 -25.21
C ASN A 642 2.50 -46.42 -26.27
N THR A 643 2.24 -45.65 -27.36
CA THR A 643 2.74 -44.49 -28.17
C THR A 643 1.50 -43.87 -28.84
N ALA A 644 1.29 -42.56 -29.06
CA ALA A 644 2.08 -41.47 -29.67
C ALA A 644 1.97 -41.35 -31.22
N SER A 645 1.72 -40.14 -31.73
CA SER A 645 1.97 -39.67 -33.11
C SER A 645 1.76 -38.14 -33.23
N GLN A 646 2.30 -37.52 -34.30
CA GLN A 646 2.52 -36.06 -34.43
C GLN A 646 1.61 -35.36 -35.44
N GLY A 647 1.53 -34.02 -35.38
CA GLY A 647 1.00 -33.16 -36.44
C GLY A 647 1.51 -31.71 -36.28
N SER A 648 1.89 -31.07 -37.39
CA SER A 648 2.36 -29.67 -37.45
C SER A 648 1.26 -28.75 -37.99
N LEU A 649 1.17 -27.50 -37.51
CA LEU A 649 0.67 -26.34 -38.28
C LEU A 649 0.90 -25.00 -37.55
N GLU A 650 0.54 -23.92 -38.22
CA GLU A 650 0.82 -22.51 -37.89
C GLU A 650 -0.25 -21.84 -37.01
N CYS A 651 0.05 -20.61 -36.59
CA CYS A 651 -0.87 -19.50 -36.31
C CYS A 651 -1.68 -19.39 -34.99
N GLU A 652 -1.79 -18.11 -34.61
CA GLU A 652 -2.87 -17.42 -33.88
C GLU A 652 -3.14 -17.64 -32.38
N VAL A 653 -3.58 -16.52 -31.78
CA VAL A 653 -4.00 -16.35 -30.40
C VAL A 653 -5.51 -16.56 -30.31
N PRO A 654 -6.00 -17.21 -29.24
CA PRO A 654 -7.31 -16.87 -28.70
C PRO A 654 -7.26 -16.53 -27.21
N LEU A 655 -7.59 -15.27 -26.89
CA LEU A 655 -8.14 -14.92 -25.58
C LEU A 655 -9.50 -15.62 -25.42
N MET A 656 -9.71 -16.40 -24.36
CA MET A 656 -11.06 -16.67 -23.87
C MET A 656 -11.11 -16.89 -22.36
N GLN A 657 -12.11 -16.30 -21.73
CA GLN A 657 -12.51 -16.55 -20.35
C GLN A 657 -13.45 -17.77 -20.33
N GLN A 658 -13.52 -18.51 -19.22
CA GLN A 658 -14.76 -18.55 -18.41
C GLN A 658 -14.64 -19.35 -17.10
N HIS A 659 -15.65 -19.15 -16.24
CA HIS A 659 -15.83 -19.76 -14.93
C HIS A 659 -15.95 -21.30 -14.95
N CYS A 660 -15.62 -21.92 -13.82
CA CYS A 660 -16.56 -22.83 -13.15
C CYS A 660 -16.31 -22.88 -11.63
N PRO A 661 -17.29 -23.28 -10.78
CA PRO A 661 -17.29 -23.00 -9.34
C PRO A 661 -16.72 -24.11 -8.44
N SER A 662 -16.47 -23.74 -7.17
CA SER A 662 -15.91 -24.58 -6.11
C SER A 662 -16.95 -25.36 -5.28
N ASN A 663 -16.56 -26.56 -4.79
CA ASN A 663 -16.48 -26.88 -3.35
C ASN A 663 -16.29 -28.38 -3.03
N ASN A 664 -15.34 -28.70 -2.13
CA ASN A 664 -15.66 -29.27 -0.81
C ASN A 664 -14.43 -29.40 0.12
N ASN A 665 -14.54 -28.80 1.31
CA ASN A 665 -14.42 -29.42 2.65
C ASN A 665 -13.42 -30.58 2.90
N THR A 666 -12.61 -30.61 3.97
CA THR A 666 -12.59 -29.74 5.18
C THR A 666 -11.32 -29.91 6.04
N THR A 667 -10.90 -28.84 6.74
CA THR A 667 -10.07 -28.82 7.99
C THR A 667 -8.62 -29.35 7.88
N VAL A 668 -7.64 -28.96 8.70
CA VAL A 668 -7.61 -28.56 10.14
C VAL A 668 -6.55 -27.45 10.42
N LEU A 669 -6.81 -26.62 11.46
CA LEU A 669 -5.91 -25.70 12.19
C LEU A 669 -5.27 -24.48 11.47
N LYS A 670 -5.62 -23.29 11.98
CA LYS A 670 -4.84 -22.05 11.88
C LYS A 670 -3.86 -21.92 13.06
N PRO A 671 -2.74 -21.22 12.89
CA PRO A 671 -2.22 -20.28 13.89
C PRO A 671 -2.85 -18.88 13.69
N SER A 672 -2.99 -18.11 14.77
CA SER A 672 -3.49 -16.73 14.74
C SER A 672 -2.43 -15.78 15.26
N TYR A 673 -2.01 -14.81 14.44
CA TYR A 673 -1.24 -13.66 14.90
C TYR A 673 -1.92 -12.35 14.45
N PHE A 674 -2.53 -11.69 15.43
CA PHE A 674 -2.77 -10.25 15.50
C PHE A 674 -2.82 -9.90 16.99
#